data_AF-B3KQG6-F1
#
_entry.id   AF-B3KQG6-F1
#
_cell.length_a   1.000
_cell.length_b   1.000
_cell.length_c   1.000
_cell.angle_alpha   90.00
_cell.angle_beta   90.00
_cell.angle_gamma   90.00
#
_symmetry.space_group_name_H-M   'P 1'
#
loop_
_entity.id
_entity.type
_entity.pdbx_description
1 polymer ?
#
loop_
_entity_poly.entity_id
_entity_poly.type
_entity_poly.pdbx_seq_one_letter_code
_entity_poly.pdbx_strand_id
1 'polypeptide(L)'
;MAPRVLQQTLNYINQGVSHALTWKNLKPHIQGIIQDVIFPLMCYTDADEELWQEDPYEYIRMKFDVFEDFISPTTAAQTLLFTACSKRKEVLQKTMGFCYQILTEPNADPRKKDGALHMIGSLAEILLKKKIYKDQMEYMLQNHVFPLFSSELGYMRARACWVLHYFCEVKFKSDQNLQTALELTRRCLIDDREMPVKVEAAIALQVLISNQEKAKEYITPFIRPVMQALLHIIRETENDDLTNVIQKMICEYSEEVTPIAVEMTQHLAMTFNQVIQTGPDEEGSDDKAVTAMGILNTIDTLLSVVEDHKEITQQLEGICLQVIGTVLQQHVLEFYEEIFSLAHSLTCQQVSPQMWQLLPLVFEVFQQDGFDYFTDMMPLLHNYVTVDTDTLLSDTKYLEMIYSMCKKVLTGVAGEDAECHAAKLLEVIILQCKGRGIDQCIPLFVEAALERLTREVKTSELRTMCLQVAIAALYYNPHLLLNTLENLRFPNNVEPVTNHFITQWLNDVDCFLGLHDRKMCVLGLCALIDMEQIPQVLNQVSGQILPAFILLFNGLKRAYACHAEHENDSDDDDEAEDDDETEELGSDEDDIDEDGQEYLEILAKQAGEDGDDEDWEEDDAEETALEGYSTIIDDEDNPVDEYQIFKAIFQTIQNRNPVWYQALTHGLNEEQRKQLQDIATLADQRRAAHESKMIEKHGGYKFSAPVVPSSFNFGGPAPGMN
;
A
#
# COMPACT_ATOMS: atom_id res chain seq x y z
N MET A 1 24.82 24.00 -29.75
CA MET A 1 24.04 22.79 -30.14
C MET A 1 22.72 22.88 -29.42
N ALA A 2 21.59 22.50 -30.01
CA ALA A 2 20.32 22.52 -29.27
C ALA A 2 20.40 21.50 -28.11
N PRO A 3 19.85 21.79 -26.91
CA PRO A 3 19.93 20.91 -25.74
C PRO A 3 19.49 19.48 -26.04
N ARG A 4 18.36 19.30 -26.73
CA ARG A 4 17.85 17.97 -27.13
C ARG A 4 18.82 17.19 -28.02
N VAL A 5 19.53 17.86 -28.93
CA VAL A 5 20.52 17.19 -29.80
C VAL A 5 21.72 16.74 -28.99
N LEU A 6 22.15 17.55 -28.02
CA LEU A 6 23.26 17.21 -27.13
C LEU A 6 22.88 16.02 -26.24
N GLN A 7 21.70 16.05 -25.63
CA GLN A 7 21.14 14.97 -24.82
C GLN A 7 21.08 13.64 -25.60
N GLN A 8 20.50 13.63 -26.79
CA GLN A 8 20.43 12.43 -27.64
C GLN A 8 21.83 11.94 -28.08
N THR A 9 22.77 12.86 -28.29
CA THR A 9 24.15 12.50 -28.64
C THR A 9 24.84 11.78 -27.47
N LEU A 10 24.65 12.26 -26.24
CA LEU A 10 25.20 11.63 -25.04
C LEU A 10 24.60 10.24 -24.82
N ASN A 11 23.28 10.09 -24.97
CA ASN A 11 22.59 8.80 -24.87
C ASN A 11 23.06 7.81 -25.93
N TYR A 12 23.26 8.27 -27.17
CA TYR A 12 23.82 7.44 -28.23
C TYR A 12 25.25 6.96 -27.91
N ILE A 13 26.09 7.84 -27.37
CA ILE A 13 27.44 7.44 -26.90
C ILE A 13 27.32 6.44 -25.74
N ASN A 14 26.34 6.61 -24.85
CA ASN A 14 26.12 5.73 -23.71
C ASN A 14 25.81 4.30 -24.13
N GLN A 15 24.92 4.11 -25.12
CA GLN A 15 24.66 2.78 -25.70
C GLN A 15 25.94 2.12 -26.24
N GLY A 16 26.85 2.92 -26.81
CA GLY A 16 28.15 2.44 -27.28
C GLY A 16 29.14 2.03 -26.19
N VAL A 17 28.90 2.37 -24.91
CA VAL A 17 29.76 2.00 -23.79
C VAL A 17 29.65 0.51 -23.46
N SER A 18 28.45 -0.08 -23.53
CA SER A 18 28.22 -1.49 -23.18
C SER A 18 28.79 -2.48 -24.21
N HIS A 19 28.89 -2.11 -25.49
CA HIS A 19 29.40 -3.01 -26.52
C HIS A 19 30.92 -2.90 -26.74
N ALA A 20 31.65 -4.02 -26.72
CA ALA A 20 33.08 -4.15 -26.92
C ALA A 20 33.56 -3.58 -28.26
N LEU A 21 32.81 -3.80 -29.35
CA LEU A 21 33.17 -3.31 -30.69
C LEU A 21 33.23 -1.77 -30.74
N THR A 22 32.21 -1.11 -30.19
CA THR A 22 32.13 0.35 -30.13
C THR A 22 33.08 0.89 -29.06
N TRP A 23 33.19 0.20 -27.91
CA TRP A 23 34.11 0.57 -26.84
C TRP A 23 35.56 0.64 -27.30
N LYS A 24 36.03 -0.28 -28.16
CA LYS A 24 37.38 -0.22 -28.75
C LYS A 24 37.69 1.12 -29.43
N ASN A 25 36.69 1.72 -30.07
CA ASN A 25 36.82 3.02 -30.72
C ASN A 25 36.60 4.18 -29.74
N LEU A 26 35.74 4.01 -28.73
CA LEU A 26 35.42 5.04 -27.74
C LEU A 26 36.50 5.20 -26.65
N LYS A 27 37.11 4.11 -26.21
CA LYS A 27 38.12 4.03 -25.14
C LYS A 27 39.25 5.06 -25.23
N PRO A 28 39.90 5.34 -26.39
CA PRO A 28 40.94 6.37 -26.45
C PRO A 28 40.41 7.80 -26.26
N HIS A 29 39.11 8.01 -26.43
CA HIS A 29 38.46 9.31 -26.36
C HIS A 29 37.65 9.54 -25.09
N ILE A 30 37.27 8.48 -24.35
CA ILE A 30 36.36 8.58 -23.21
C ILE A 30 36.86 9.57 -22.14
N GLN A 31 38.17 9.62 -21.89
CA GLN A 31 38.73 10.57 -20.93
C GLN A 31 38.58 12.03 -21.41
N GLY A 32 38.78 12.29 -22.70
CA GLY A 32 38.54 13.61 -23.29
C GLY A 32 37.05 13.96 -23.29
N ILE A 33 36.17 13.00 -23.55
CA ILE A 33 34.71 13.20 -23.48
C ILE A 33 34.30 13.57 -22.05
N ILE A 34 34.84 12.87 -21.04
CA ILE A 34 34.57 13.18 -19.64
C ILE A 34 35.04 14.59 -19.27
N GLN A 35 36.26 14.99 -19.68
CA GLN A 35 36.85 16.27 -19.29
C GLN A 35 36.30 17.48 -20.09
N ASP A 36 36.08 17.30 -21.39
CA ASP A 36 35.78 18.40 -22.31
C ASP A 36 34.27 18.52 -22.63
N VAL A 37 33.47 17.47 -22.35
CA VAL A 37 32.02 17.45 -22.63
C VAL A 37 31.20 17.25 -21.37
N ILE A 38 31.41 16.16 -20.63
CA ILE A 38 30.59 15.84 -19.44
C ILE A 38 30.85 16.85 -18.32
N PHE A 39 32.11 17.08 -17.95
CA PHE A 39 32.45 17.95 -16.83
C PHE A 39 31.90 19.37 -16.97
N PRO A 40 32.03 20.06 -18.12
CA PRO A 40 31.41 21.38 -18.30
C PRO A 40 29.87 21.39 -18.19
N LEU A 41 29.18 20.30 -18.54
CA LEU A 41 27.72 20.17 -18.39
C LEU A 41 27.31 19.96 -16.93
N MET A 42 28.21 19.42 -16.10
CA MET A 42 27.99 19.20 -14.68
C MET A 42 28.37 20.41 -13.81
N CYS A 43 29.11 21.38 -14.36
CA CYS A 43 29.44 22.64 -13.69
C CYS A 43 28.24 23.59 -13.69
N TYR A 44 28.08 24.32 -12.59
CA TYR A 44 27.19 25.48 -12.51
C TYR A 44 27.43 26.50 -13.65
N THR A 45 26.37 26.85 -14.37
CA THR A 45 26.43 27.67 -15.58
C THR A 45 26.03 29.13 -15.35
N ASP A 46 26.23 29.99 -16.35
CA ASP A 46 25.70 31.36 -16.30
C ASP A 46 24.18 31.40 -16.34
N ALA A 47 23.53 30.41 -16.98
CA ALA A 47 22.07 30.31 -17.00
C ALA A 47 21.53 29.89 -15.62
N ASP A 48 22.23 28.97 -14.92
CA ASP A 48 21.89 28.65 -13.53
C ASP A 48 22.05 29.88 -12.63
N GLU A 49 23.12 30.69 -12.80
CA GLU A 49 23.32 31.93 -12.04
C GLU A 49 22.22 32.96 -12.30
N GLU A 50 21.83 33.17 -13.56
CA GLU A 50 20.75 34.09 -13.93
C GLU A 50 19.45 33.67 -13.25
N LEU A 51 19.07 32.40 -13.37
CA LEU A 51 17.85 31.89 -12.76
C LEU A 51 17.91 31.96 -11.22
N TRP A 52 19.03 31.57 -10.61
CA TRP A 52 19.22 31.62 -9.16
C TRP A 52 19.07 33.03 -8.57
N GLN A 53 19.53 34.06 -9.28
CA GLN A 53 19.47 35.45 -8.81
C GLN A 53 18.14 36.13 -9.12
N GLU A 54 17.55 35.85 -10.29
CA GLU A 54 16.33 36.51 -10.76
C GLU A 54 15.06 35.83 -10.25
N ASP A 55 15.01 34.50 -10.28
CA ASP A 55 13.86 33.69 -9.83
C ASP A 55 14.31 32.35 -9.21
N PRO A 56 14.69 32.34 -7.92
CA PRO A 56 15.13 31.13 -7.24
C PRO A 56 14.02 30.08 -7.08
N TYR A 57 12.74 30.44 -7.21
CA TYR A 57 11.63 29.49 -7.13
C TYR A 57 11.49 28.73 -8.44
N GLU A 58 11.63 29.41 -9.58
CA GLU A 58 11.73 28.75 -10.88
C GLU A 58 12.98 27.86 -10.99
N TYR A 59 14.11 28.28 -10.40
CA TYR A 59 15.30 27.41 -10.29
C TYR A 59 14.97 26.09 -9.57
N ILE A 60 14.22 26.14 -8.46
CA ILE A 60 13.80 24.94 -7.73
C ILE A 60 12.88 24.10 -8.63
N ARG A 61 11.83 24.69 -9.20
CA ARG A 61 10.89 23.96 -10.07
C ARG A 61 11.60 23.23 -11.21
N MET A 62 12.46 23.92 -11.96
CA MET A 62 13.23 23.30 -13.04
C MET A 62 14.19 22.18 -12.58
N LYS A 63 14.75 22.27 -11.37
CA LYS A 63 15.68 21.25 -10.86
C LYS A 63 14.99 20.00 -10.34
N PHE A 64 13.74 20.13 -9.87
CA PHE A 64 12.95 19.04 -9.30
C PHE A 64 11.82 18.57 -10.22
N ASP A 65 11.74 19.11 -11.44
CA ASP A 65 10.80 18.64 -12.46
C ASP A 65 11.31 17.35 -13.13
N VAL A 66 10.58 16.26 -12.92
CA VAL A 66 10.84 14.94 -13.50
C VAL A 66 10.84 14.98 -15.04
N PHE A 67 10.05 15.86 -15.67
CA PHE A 67 9.99 15.98 -17.12
C PHE A 67 11.22 16.66 -17.72
N GLU A 68 11.80 17.63 -17.01
CA GLU A 68 13.06 18.28 -17.42
C GLU A 68 14.22 17.29 -17.45
N ASP A 69 14.25 16.31 -16.55
CA ASP A 69 15.27 15.26 -16.53
C ASP A 69 15.32 14.42 -17.83
N PHE A 70 14.18 14.16 -18.47
CA PHE A 70 14.13 13.40 -19.73
C PHE A 70 14.74 14.15 -20.93
N ILE A 71 14.85 15.47 -20.85
CA ILE A 71 15.39 16.32 -21.93
C ILE A 71 16.72 16.99 -21.56
N SER A 72 17.12 16.91 -20.29
CA SER A 72 18.32 17.52 -19.73
C SER A 72 19.62 16.91 -20.29
N PRO A 73 20.49 17.74 -20.90
CA PRO A 73 21.84 17.31 -21.26
C PRO A 73 22.69 16.94 -20.05
N THR A 74 22.42 17.54 -18.87
CA THR A 74 23.15 17.26 -17.64
C THR A 74 22.85 15.87 -17.12
N THR A 75 21.57 15.48 -17.11
CA THR A 75 21.12 14.14 -16.68
C THR A 75 21.69 13.07 -17.62
N ALA A 76 21.65 13.28 -18.94
CA ALA A 76 22.31 12.37 -19.90
C ALA A 76 23.84 12.30 -19.73
N ALA A 77 24.49 13.39 -19.33
CA ALA A 77 25.92 13.41 -19.04
C ALA A 77 26.26 12.61 -17.77
N GLN A 78 25.43 12.73 -16.72
CA GLN A 78 25.52 11.93 -15.51
C GLN A 78 25.34 10.43 -15.82
N THR A 79 24.33 10.05 -16.59
CA THR A 79 24.09 8.64 -16.97
C THR A 79 25.29 8.08 -17.73
N LEU A 80 25.80 8.81 -18.73
CA LEU A 80 26.98 8.39 -19.49
C LEU A 80 28.22 8.25 -18.59
N LEU A 81 28.41 9.17 -17.65
CA LEU A 81 29.49 9.11 -16.67
C LEU A 81 29.37 7.85 -15.79
N PHE A 82 28.19 7.62 -15.23
CA PHE A 82 27.90 6.47 -14.37
C PHE A 82 28.15 5.16 -15.12
N THR A 83 27.54 4.97 -16.29
CA THR A 83 27.71 3.75 -17.10
C THR A 83 29.17 3.52 -17.47
N ALA A 84 29.91 4.55 -17.89
CA ALA A 84 31.32 4.43 -18.25
C ALA A 84 32.20 4.09 -17.03
N CYS A 85 31.91 4.65 -15.87
CA CYS A 85 32.66 4.38 -14.63
C CYS A 85 32.32 3.03 -13.97
N SER A 86 31.08 2.57 -14.14
CA SER A 86 30.61 1.27 -13.63
C SER A 86 31.17 0.13 -14.50
N LYS A 87 30.88 0.17 -15.81
CA LYS A 87 31.10 -0.99 -16.70
C LYS A 87 32.53 -1.13 -17.22
N ARG A 88 33.34 -0.07 -17.25
CA ARG A 88 34.64 -0.08 -17.94
C ARG A 88 35.84 0.19 -17.02
N LYS A 89 36.80 -0.74 -17.07
CA LYS A 89 38.05 -0.69 -16.30
C LYS A 89 38.83 0.61 -16.53
N GLU A 90 39.51 1.09 -15.49
CA GLU A 90 40.32 2.31 -15.42
C GLU A 90 39.58 3.66 -15.58
N VAL A 91 38.33 3.68 -16.06
CA VAL A 91 37.59 4.93 -16.28
C VAL A 91 37.30 5.62 -14.94
N LEU A 92 36.80 4.88 -13.95
CA LEU A 92 36.55 5.39 -12.60
C LEU A 92 37.81 6.00 -11.97
N GLN A 93 38.94 5.28 -12.02
CA GLN A 93 40.19 5.76 -11.41
C GLN A 93 40.71 7.05 -12.05
N LYS A 94 40.64 7.15 -13.39
CA LYS A 94 41.07 8.37 -14.12
C LYS A 94 40.13 9.54 -13.83
N THR A 95 38.83 9.28 -13.73
CA THR A 95 37.80 10.27 -13.40
C THR A 95 38.00 10.81 -11.99
N MET A 96 38.15 9.93 -10.99
CA MET A 96 38.43 10.35 -9.61
C MET A 96 39.76 11.10 -9.49
N GLY A 97 40.78 10.69 -10.24
CA GLY A 97 42.06 11.42 -10.32
C GLY A 97 41.90 12.84 -10.87
N PHE A 98 41.04 13.03 -11.88
CA PHE A 98 40.70 14.35 -12.42
C PHE A 98 39.93 15.21 -11.41
N CYS A 99 38.87 14.68 -10.80
CA CYS A 99 38.11 15.42 -9.78
C CYS A 99 38.98 15.81 -8.59
N TYR A 100 39.86 14.92 -8.12
CA TYR A 100 40.79 15.18 -7.01
C TYR A 100 41.78 16.31 -7.34
N GLN A 101 42.28 16.38 -8.57
CA GLN A 101 43.15 17.47 -9.01
C GLN A 101 42.44 18.83 -8.92
N ILE A 102 41.17 18.91 -9.30
CA ILE A 102 40.37 20.13 -9.20
C ILE A 102 40.10 20.51 -7.74
N LEU A 103 39.73 19.55 -6.89
CA LEU A 103 39.42 19.80 -5.49
C LEU A 103 40.64 20.27 -4.68
N THR A 104 41.84 19.84 -5.05
CA THR A 104 43.10 20.19 -4.39
C THR A 104 43.81 21.40 -4.99
N GLU A 105 43.34 21.92 -6.13
CA GLU A 105 43.92 23.08 -6.78
C GLU A 105 43.76 24.35 -5.90
N PRO A 106 44.87 25.03 -5.55
CA PRO A 106 44.79 26.26 -4.78
C PRO A 106 44.16 27.36 -5.63
N ASN A 107 43.06 27.95 -5.13
CA ASN A 107 42.23 28.95 -5.84
C ASN A 107 41.52 28.42 -7.10
N ALA A 108 41.16 27.14 -7.14
CA ALA A 108 40.31 26.64 -8.21
C ALA A 108 38.98 27.43 -8.27
N ASP A 109 38.51 27.68 -9.50
CA ASP A 109 37.21 28.28 -9.79
C ASP A 109 36.10 27.53 -9.03
N PRO A 110 35.30 28.20 -8.20
CA PRO A 110 34.20 27.59 -7.48
C PRO A 110 33.24 26.77 -8.37
N ARG A 111 32.98 27.20 -9.60
CA ARG A 111 32.13 26.45 -10.56
C ARG A 111 32.76 25.12 -10.98
N LYS A 112 34.09 25.07 -11.08
CA LYS A 112 34.82 23.82 -11.35
C LYS A 112 34.79 22.88 -10.15
N LYS A 113 34.85 23.43 -8.93
CA LYS A 113 34.70 22.64 -7.69
C LYS A 113 33.29 22.05 -7.57
N ASP A 114 32.26 22.84 -7.88
CA ASP A 114 30.88 22.37 -7.97
C ASP A 114 30.76 21.19 -8.96
N GLY A 115 31.23 21.35 -10.21
CA GLY A 115 31.18 20.26 -11.19
C GLY A 115 31.95 19.01 -10.77
N ALA A 116 33.08 19.16 -10.07
CA ALA A 116 33.85 18.01 -9.58
C ALA A 116 33.09 17.26 -8.48
N LEU A 117 32.42 17.98 -7.58
CA LEU A 117 31.58 17.39 -6.54
C LEU A 117 30.31 16.77 -7.11
N HIS A 118 29.73 17.40 -8.13
CA HIS A 118 28.59 16.85 -8.86
C HIS A 118 28.95 15.50 -9.49
N MET A 119 30.09 15.41 -10.18
CA MET A 119 30.60 14.14 -10.73
C MET A 119 30.83 13.08 -9.64
N ILE A 120 31.39 13.47 -8.49
CA ILE A 120 31.67 12.54 -7.39
C ILE A 120 30.36 12.01 -6.79
N GLY A 121 29.37 12.87 -6.54
CA GLY A 121 28.07 12.47 -6.00
C GLY A 121 27.28 11.59 -6.98
N SER A 122 27.31 11.88 -8.28
CA SER A 122 26.69 11.00 -9.30
C SER A 122 27.36 9.62 -9.40
N LEU A 123 28.53 9.44 -8.78
CA LEU A 123 29.24 8.16 -8.71
C LEU A 123 29.17 7.52 -7.32
N ALA A 124 28.38 8.07 -6.38
CA ALA A 124 28.38 7.65 -4.99
C ALA A 124 28.12 6.15 -4.82
N GLU A 125 27.08 5.60 -5.47
CA GLU A 125 26.73 4.18 -5.41
C GLU A 125 27.94 3.27 -5.76
N ILE A 126 28.60 3.55 -6.91
CA ILE A 126 29.78 2.80 -7.37
C ILE A 126 30.95 2.94 -6.38
N LEU A 127 31.13 4.14 -5.82
CA LEU A 127 32.21 4.43 -4.86
C LEU A 127 31.98 3.72 -3.52
N LEU A 128 30.73 3.55 -3.09
CA LEU A 128 30.35 2.90 -1.84
C LEU A 128 30.39 1.36 -1.92
N LYS A 129 30.20 0.79 -3.11
CA LYS A 129 30.42 -0.63 -3.40
C LYS A 129 31.92 -0.99 -3.38
N LYS A 130 32.81 -0.10 -3.84
CA LYS A 130 34.27 -0.38 -3.93
C LYS A 130 35.04 -0.03 -2.65
N LYS A 131 35.56 -1.06 -1.94
CA LYS A 131 36.32 -0.93 -0.67
C LYS A 131 37.42 0.16 -0.67
N ILE A 132 38.18 0.30 -1.75
CA ILE A 132 39.27 1.28 -1.87
C ILE A 132 38.78 2.72 -1.71
N TYR A 133 37.58 3.01 -2.22
CA TYR A 133 36.96 4.34 -2.17
C TYR A 133 36.10 4.51 -0.93
N LYS A 134 35.28 3.50 -0.58
CA LYS A 134 34.38 3.50 0.58
C LYS A 134 35.05 4.03 1.85
N ASP A 135 36.25 3.54 2.17
CA ASP A 135 36.99 3.93 3.38
C ASP A 135 37.49 5.38 3.40
N GLN A 136 37.58 6.03 2.23
CA GLN A 136 38.08 7.39 2.05
C GLN A 136 36.95 8.43 1.94
N MET A 137 35.70 8.00 1.77
CA MET A 137 34.58 8.92 1.53
C MET A 137 34.32 9.84 2.72
N GLU A 138 34.37 9.33 3.96
CA GLU A 138 34.25 10.18 5.15
C GLU A 138 35.33 11.27 5.20
N TYR A 139 36.56 10.95 4.82
CA TYR A 139 37.65 11.93 4.75
C TYR A 139 37.42 12.96 3.64
N MET A 140 36.86 12.54 2.50
CA MET A 140 36.49 13.44 1.40
C MET A 140 35.40 14.42 1.84
N LEU A 141 34.33 13.93 2.48
CA LEU A 141 33.26 14.75 3.03
C LEU A 141 33.81 15.79 4.02
N GLN A 142 34.65 15.34 4.96
CA GLN A 142 35.22 16.21 5.98
C GLN A 142 36.09 17.34 5.42
N ASN A 143 36.95 17.06 4.43
CA ASN A 143 37.93 18.03 3.95
C ASN A 143 37.44 18.89 2.78
N HIS A 144 36.53 18.37 1.96
CA HIS A 144 36.11 19.03 0.72
C HIS A 144 34.65 19.46 0.73
N VAL A 145 33.77 18.82 1.50
CA VAL A 145 32.33 19.11 1.52
C VAL A 145 31.95 19.96 2.73
N PHE A 146 32.32 19.57 3.95
CA PHE A 146 31.97 20.32 5.18
C PHE A 146 32.38 21.81 5.14
N PRO A 147 33.57 22.21 4.62
CA PRO A 147 33.93 23.62 4.55
C PRO A 147 33.01 24.45 3.64
N LEU A 148 32.36 23.82 2.66
CA LEU A 148 31.50 24.51 1.69
C LEU A 148 30.20 25.03 2.30
N PHE A 149 29.72 24.43 3.40
CA PHE A 149 28.56 24.94 4.15
C PHE A 149 28.77 26.37 4.69
N SER A 150 30.01 26.84 4.78
CA SER A 150 30.35 28.22 5.16
C SER A 150 30.71 29.12 3.96
N SER A 151 30.50 28.66 2.73
CA SER A 151 30.72 29.43 1.50
C SER A 151 29.80 30.63 1.43
N GLU A 152 30.29 31.77 0.91
CA GLU A 152 29.46 32.93 0.60
C GLU A 152 28.53 32.68 -0.61
N LEU A 153 28.87 31.71 -1.46
CA LEU A 153 28.10 31.33 -2.65
C LEU A 153 27.01 30.30 -2.30
N GLY A 154 25.75 30.63 -2.56
CA GLY A 154 24.58 29.79 -2.28
C GLY A 154 24.62 28.42 -2.96
N TYR A 155 24.86 28.40 -4.28
CA TYR A 155 24.91 27.15 -5.06
C TYR A 155 25.97 26.17 -4.55
N MET A 156 27.07 26.66 -3.95
CA MET A 156 28.09 25.80 -3.33
C MET A 156 27.59 25.17 -2.03
N ARG A 157 26.78 25.88 -1.24
CA ARG A 157 26.13 25.34 -0.04
C ARG A 157 25.08 24.30 -0.42
N ALA A 158 24.25 24.60 -1.42
CA ALA A 158 23.30 23.65 -2.00
C ALA A 158 23.99 22.37 -2.51
N ARG A 159 25.09 22.51 -3.27
CA ARG A 159 25.88 21.36 -3.72
C ARG A 159 26.43 20.55 -2.55
N ALA A 160 26.82 21.18 -1.44
CA ALA A 160 27.30 20.47 -0.27
C ALA A 160 26.19 19.62 0.39
N CYS A 161 24.97 20.15 0.49
CA CYS A 161 23.78 19.40 0.91
C CYS A 161 23.51 18.22 -0.05
N TRP A 162 23.47 18.49 -1.35
CA TRP A 162 23.26 17.47 -2.38
C TRP A 162 24.31 16.34 -2.29
N VAL A 163 25.60 16.65 -2.13
CA VAL A 163 26.62 15.60 -1.94
C VAL A 163 26.37 14.79 -0.67
N LEU A 164 25.96 15.41 0.44
CA LEU A 164 25.63 14.65 1.65
C LEU A 164 24.42 13.74 1.48
N HIS A 165 23.42 14.16 0.71
CA HIS A 165 22.30 13.31 0.33
C HIS A 165 22.81 12.03 -0.37
N TYR A 166 23.61 12.14 -1.44
CA TYR A 166 24.09 10.95 -2.19
C TYR A 166 25.08 10.08 -1.41
N PHE A 167 25.72 10.61 -0.38
CA PHE A 167 26.65 9.86 0.49
C PHE A 167 26.04 9.52 1.86
N CYS A 168 24.70 9.52 1.99
CA CYS A 168 24.00 9.23 3.23
C CYS A 168 24.29 7.82 3.80
N GLU A 169 24.55 6.83 2.93
CA GLU A 169 24.89 5.46 3.30
C GLU A 169 26.36 5.29 3.78
N VAL A 170 27.17 6.36 3.73
CA VAL A 170 28.54 6.31 4.27
C VAL A 170 28.47 5.97 5.75
N LYS A 171 29.09 4.86 6.14
CA LYS A 171 29.27 4.51 7.56
C LYS A 171 30.31 5.46 8.18
N PHE A 172 29.84 6.48 8.89
CA PHE A 172 30.69 7.41 9.62
C PHE A 172 31.44 6.67 10.74
N LYS A 173 32.77 6.59 10.63
CA LYS A 173 33.63 6.01 11.67
C LYS A 173 33.74 6.94 12.87
N SER A 174 33.57 8.24 12.67
CA SER A 174 33.56 9.24 13.73
C SER A 174 32.15 9.80 13.97
N ASP A 175 31.60 9.55 15.15
CA ASP A 175 30.34 10.15 15.61
C ASP A 175 30.38 11.70 15.52
N GLN A 176 31.56 12.31 15.72
CA GLN A 176 31.73 13.75 15.59
C GLN A 176 31.50 14.24 14.14
N ASN A 177 31.90 13.44 13.14
CA ASN A 177 31.69 13.79 11.74
C ASN A 177 30.21 13.70 11.37
N LEU A 178 29.50 12.67 11.87
CA LEU A 178 28.04 12.58 11.71
C LEU A 178 27.32 13.77 12.36
N GLN A 179 27.65 14.10 13.61
CA GLN A 179 27.10 15.28 14.30
C GLN A 179 27.38 16.58 13.53
N THR A 180 28.59 16.70 12.96
CA THR A 180 28.96 17.88 12.16
C THR A 180 28.14 17.95 10.88
N ALA A 181 27.98 16.83 10.14
CA ALA A 181 27.14 16.76 8.96
C ALA A 181 25.69 17.17 9.27
N LEU A 182 25.09 16.58 10.31
CA LEU A 182 23.73 16.89 10.74
C LEU A 182 23.57 18.35 11.15
N GLU A 183 24.50 18.91 11.92
CA GLU A 183 24.45 20.30 12.34
C GLU A 183 24.59 21.27 11.17
N LEU A 184 25.48 20.98 10.21
CA LEU A 184 25.67 21.80 9.02
C LEU A 184 24.42 21.79 8.13
N THR A 185 23.84 20.62 7.87
CA THR A 185 22.62 20.49 7.06
C THR A 185 21.42 21.14 7.76
N ARG A 186 21.23 20.86 9.06
CA ARG A 186 20.18 21.48 9.89
C ARG A 186 20.28 23.01 9.89
N ARG A 187 21.49 23.56 9.99
CA ARG A 187 21.71 25.01 9.94
C ARG A 187 21.36 25.58 8.57
N CYS A 188 21.70 24.91 7.47
CA CYS A 188 21.28 25.34 6.14
C CYS A 188 19.75 25.32 5.98
N LEU A 189 19.08 24.30 6.50
CA LEU A 189 17.62 24.21 6.45
C LEU A 189 16.95 25.39 7.19
N ILE A 190 17.42 25.71 8.39
CA ILE A 190 16.76 26.69 9.28
C ILE A 190 17.22 28.13 8.99
N ASP A 191 18.53 28.36 8.92
CA ASP A 191 19.14 29.70 9.01
C ASP A 191 19.61 30.27 7.65
N ASP A 192 19.62 29.47 6.58
CA ASP A 192 20.07 29.98 5.27
C ASP A 192 19.12 31.06 4.73
N ARG A 193 19.64 31.91 3.84
CA ARG A 193 18.88 33.01 3.24
C ARG A 193 18.33 32.64 1.87
N GLU A 194 18.95 31.67 1.21
CA GLU A 194 18.65 31.30 -0.17
C GLU A 194 17.77 30.05 -0.18
N MET A 195 16.57 30.18 -0.76
CA MET A 195 15.57 29.10 -0.75
C MET A 195 16.07 27.78 -1.36
N PRO A 196 16.81 27.77 -2.49
CA PRO A 196 17.27 26.50 -3.07
C PRO A 196 18.23 25.73 -2.13
N VAL A 197 18.99 26.45 -1.29
CA VAL A 197 19.84 25.81 -0.27
C VAL A 197 19.00 25.13 0.81
N LYS A 198 17.88 25.74 1.20
CA LYS A 198 16.97 25.17 2.20
C LYS A 198 16.29 23.90 1.70
N VAL A 199 15.85 23.88 0.43
CA VAL A 199 15.23 22.69 -0.20
C VAL A 199 16.23 21.53 -0.24
N GLU A 200 17.44 21.77 -0.73
CA GLU A 200 18.49 20.75 -0.77
C GLU A 200 18.88 20.25 0.64
N ALA A 201 18.91 21.17 1.63
CA ALA A 201 19.17 20.81 3.01
C ALA A 201 18.04 19.98 3.64
N ALA A 202 16.78 20.22 3.27
CA ALA A 202 15.63 19.46 3.74
C ALA A 202 15.75 17.99 3.33
N ILE A 203 15.97 17.75 2.04
CA ILE A 203 16.12 16.42 1.46
C ILE A 203 17.33 15.71 2.06
N ALA A 204 18.49 16.38 2.09
CA ALA A 204 19.71 15.80 2.65
C ALA A 204 19.57 15.45 4.14
N LEU A 205 18.88 16.28 4.94
CA LEU A 205 18.69 16.02 6.36
C LEU A 205 17.80 14.80 6.58
N GLN A 206 16.68 14.69 5.86
CA GLN A 206 15.77 13.56 5.99
C GLN A 206 16.46 12.25 5.58
N VAL A 207 17.15 12.22 4.46
CA VAL A 207 17.82 10.99 4.00
C VAL A 207 18.95 10.57 4.95
N LEU A 208 19.67 11.54 5.54
CA LEU A 208 20.65 11.25 6.59
C LEU A 208 20.01 10.64 7.85
N ILE A 209 18.81 11.10 8.23
CA ILE A 209 18.09 10.58 9.40
C ILE A 209 17.63 9.14 9.17
N SER A 210 17.05 8.85 8.00
CA SER A 210 16.57 7.50 7.67
C SER A 210 17.71 6.48 7.52
N ASN A 211 18.87 6.89 7.03
CA ASN A 211 20.01 5.96 6.80
C ASN A 211 20.98 5.84 7.98
N GLN A 212 20.83 6.65 9.03
CA GLN A 212 21.77 6.66 10.16
C GLN A 212 21.01 6.65 11.50
N GLU A 213 20.99 5.49 12.17
CA GLU A 213 20.27 5.29 13.44
C GLU A 213 20.59 6.36 14.50
N LYS A 214 21.88 6.69 14.69
CA LYS A 214 22.32 7.72 15.65
C LYS A 214 21.92 9.14 15.26
N ALA A 215 21.58 9.40 14.00
CA ALA A 215 21.16 10.73 13.57
C ALA A 215 19.83 11.12 14.23
N LYS A 216 18.95 10.14 14.47
CA LYS A 216 17.66 10.32 15.13
C LYS A 216 17.83 11.04 16.47
N GLU A 217 18.68 10.49 17.34
CA GLU A 217 18.99 11.03 18.67
C GLU A 217 19.54 12.46 18.66
N TYR A 218 20.40 12.78 17.68
CA TYR A 218 21.04 14.10 17.61
C TYR A 218 20.10 15.20 17.12
N ILE A 219 19.10 14.85 16.30
CA ILE A 219 18.13 15.79 15.75
C ILE A 219 16.88 15.92 16.62
N THR A 220 16.54 14.95 17.48
CA THR A 220 15.41 15.01 18.43
C THR A 220 15.24 16.38 19.11
N PRO A 221 16.28 17.05 19.67
CA PRO A 221 16.11 18.35 20.32
C PRO A 221 15.70 19.50 19.39
N PHE A 222 15.87 19.31 18.08
CA PHE A 222 15.66 20.31 17.04
C PHE A 222 14.52 19.96 16.08
N ILE A 223 13.82 18.85 16.29
CA ILE A 223 12.76 18.38 15.39
C ILE A 223 11.67 19.42 15.19
N ARG A 224 11.20 20.08 16.26
CA ARG A 224 10.15 21.11 16.14
C ARG A 224 10.57 22.29 15.24
N PRO A 225 11.74 22.94 15.44
CA PRO A 225 12.25 23.94 14.49
C PRO A 225 12.42 23.42 13.06
N VAL A 226 12.86 22.17 12.89
CA VAL A 226 13.02 21.53 11.57
C VAL A 226 11.65 21.40 10.88
N MET A 227 10.65 20.84 11.55
CA MET A 227 9.29 20.69 10.99
C MET A 227 8.66 22.06 10.65
N GLN A 228 8.85 23.07 11.49
CA GLN A 228 8.37 24.43 11.21
C GLN A 228 9.06 25.04 9.97
N ALA A 229 10.36 24.80 9.80
CA ALA A 229 11.09 25.24 8.60
C ALA A 229 10.59 24.51 7.35
N LEU A 230 10.40 23.19 7.40
CA LEU A 230 9.89 22.39 6.29
C LEU A 230 8.50 22.86 5.84
N LEU A 231 7.57 23.06 6.79
CA LEU A 231 6.24 23.57 6.51
C LEU A 231 6.26 24.95 5.85
N HIS A 232 7.16 25.83 6.30
CA HIS A 232 7.32 27.15 5.68
C HIS A 232 7.85 27.05 4.25
N ILE A 233 8.81 26.16 3.99
CA ILE A 233 9.39 25.98 2.66
C ILE A 233 8.33 25.46 1.68
N ILE A 234 7.58 24.40 2.03
CA ILE A 234 6.49 23.87 1.16
C ILE A 234 5.53 24.99 0.75
N ARG A 235 5.14 25.84 1.69
CA ARG A 235 4.22 26.94 1.41
C ARG A 235 4.76 28.00 0.47
N GLU A 236 6.07 28.22 0.46
CA GLU A 236 6.72 29.22 -0.39
C GLU A 236 7.12 28.65 -1.74
N THR A 237 7.52 27.37 -1.81
CA THR A 237 8.07 26.74 -3.01
C THR A 237 7.04 25.94 -3.80
N GLU A 238 5.98 25.46 -3.16
CA GLU A 238 5.01 24.54 -3.76
C GLU A 238 5.74 23.34 -4.41
N ASN A 239 6.69 22.75 -3.68
CA ASN A 239 7.50 21.62 -4.16
C ASN A 239 7.00 20.34 -3.51
N ASP A 240 6.63 19.35 -4.33
CA ASP A 240 6.05 18.10 -3.85
C ASP A 240 7.06 17.17 -3.16
N ASP A 241 8.32 17.12 -3.57
CA ASP A 241 9.33 16.27 -2.90
C ASP A 241 9.44 16.57 -1.40
N LEU A 242 9.20 17.82 -1.02
CA LEU A 242 9.20 18.22 0.38
C LEU A 242 8.01 17.67 1.18
N THR A 243 6.87 17.35 0.55
CA THR A 243 5.74 16.68 1.22
C THR A 243 6.17 15.28 1.68
N ASN A 244 6.87 14.54 0.80
CA ASN A 244 7.48 13.25 1.10
C ASN A 244 8.54 13.34 2.19
N VAL A 245 9.37 14.40 2.18
CA VAL A 245 10.34 14.66 3.26
C VAL A 245 9.62 14.82 4.61
N ILE A 246 8.52 15.58 4.67
CA ILE A 246 7.76 15.75 5.91
C ILE A 246 7.14 14.43 6.36
N GLN A 247 6.55 13.64 5.45
CA GLN A 247 5.95 12.35 5.78
C GLN A 247 6.96 11.41 6.44
N LYS A 248 8.14 11.24 5.83
CA LYS A 248 9.22 10.42 6.42
C LYS A 248 9.65 10.96 7.77
N MET A 249 9.80 12.27 7.92
CA MET A 249 10.15 12.88 9.22
C MET A 249 9.06 12.67 10.28
N ILE A 250 7.77 12.63 9.92
CA ILE A 250 6.67 12.33 10.83
C ILE A 250 6.76 10.90 11.35
N CYS A 251 7.02 9.93 10.47
CA CYS A 251 7.17 8.52 10.85
C CYS A 251 8.38 8.28 11.77
N GLU A 252 9.50 8.97 11.52
CA GLU A 252 10.73 8.79 12.30
C GLU A 252 10.70 9.45 13.69
N TYR A 253 9.80 10.42 13.91
CA TYR A 253 9.70 11.21 15.14
C TYR A 253 8.26 11.30 15.65
N SER A 254 7.53 10.18 15.65
CA SER A 254 6.12 10.11 16.04
C SER A 254 5.85 10.71 17.43
N GLU A 255 6.68 10.39 18.41
CA GLU A 255 6.54 10.89 19.79
C GLU A 255 6.72 12.42 19.88
N GLU A 256 7.70 12.99 19.16
CA GLU A 256 7.99 14.42 19.21
C GLU A 256 7.09 15.26 18.30
N VAL A 257 6.51 14.66 17.26
CA VAL A 257 5.55 15.29 16.35
C VAL A 257 4.16 15.37 16.96
N THR A 258 3.77 14.38 17.76
CA THR A 258 2.44 14.32 18.40
C THR A 258 2.03 15.64 19.12
N PRO A 259 2.89 16.26 19.96
CA PRO A 259 2.56 17.54 20.63
C PRO A 259 2.35 18.74 19.69
N ILE A 260 2.83 18.67 18.45
CA ILE A 260 2.76 19.75 17.46
C ILE A 260 1.83 19.42 16.29
N ALA A 261 1.24 18.22 16.25
CA ALA A 261 0.41 17.73 15.16
C ALA A 261 -0.75 18.69 14.79
N VAL A 262 -1.41 19.29 15.79
CA VAL A 262 -2.50 20.25 15.56
C VAL A 262 -1.99 21.50 14.81
N GLU A 263 -0.86 22.06 15.22
CA GLU A 263 -0.25 23.24 14.58
C GLU A 263 0.19 22.91 13.15
N MET A 264 0.78 21.73 12.95
CA MET A 264 1.21 21.25 11.63
C MET A 264 0.03 21.05 10.68
N THR A 265 -1.02 20.36 11.13
CA THR A 265 -2.23 20.11 10.34
C THR A 265 -2.90 21.42 9.93
N GLN A 266 -2.95 22.42 10.82
CA GLN A 266 -3.46 23.75 10.48
C GLN A 266 -2.64 24.41 9.38
N HIS A 267 -1.31 24.33 9.45
CA HIS A 267 -0.44 24.92 8.44
C HIS A 267 -0.59 24.22 7.07
N LEU A 268 -0.66 22.90 7.07
CA LEU A 268 -0.90 22.08 5.87
C LEU A 268 -2.26 22.43 5.25
N ALA A 269 -3.33 22.45 6.05
CA ALA A 269 -4.67 22.82 5.59
C ALA A 269 -4.74 24.26 5.03
N MET A 270 -4.03 25.22 5.63
CA MET A 270 -3.93 26.59 5.09
C MET A 270 -3.20 26.61 3.75
N THR A 271 -2.13 25.84 3.62
CA THR A 271 -1.33 25.74 2.38
C THR A 271 -2.16 25.10 1.28
N PHE A 272 -2.84 23.98 1.56
CA PHE A 272 -3.77 23.33 0.64
C PHE A 272 -4.85 24.29 0.12
N ASN A 273 -5.50 25.04 1.01
CA ASN A 273 -6.51 26.02 0.62
C ASN A 273 -5.94 27.16 -0.26
N GLN A 274 -4.68 27.55 -0.04
CA GLN A 274 -4.00 28.54 -0.87
C GLN A 274 -3.73 28.00 -2.28
N VAL A 275 -3.33 26.72 -2.39
CA VAL A 275 -3.05 26.04 -3.66
C VAL A 275 -4.35 25.85 -4.46
N ILE A 276 -5.46 25.45 -3.81
CA ILE A 276 -6.75 25.30 -4.50
C ILE A 276 -7.33 26.65 -4.96
N GLN A 277 -7.16 27.72 -4.18
CA GLN A 277 -7.73 29.03 -4.52
C GLN A 277 -7.03 29.72 -5.70
N THR A 278 -5.79 29.36 -6.03
CA THR A 278 -5.09 29.94 -7.18
C THR A 278 -5.59 29.40 -8.54
N GLY A 279 -6.44 28.38 -8.55
CA GLY A 279 -7.33 28.01 -9.65
C GLY A 279 -6.66 27.41 -10.90
N PRO A 280 -7.40 26.60 -11.69
CA PRO A 280 -6.89 25.91 -12.88
C PRO A 280 -6.67 26.82 -14.12
N ASP A 281 -6.96 28.12 -14.01
CA ASP A 281 -6.79 29.10 -15.11
C ASP A 281 -5.36 29.69 -15.20
N GLU A 282 -4.44 29.28 -14.31
CA GLU A 282 -3.02 29.66 -14.34
C GLU A 282 -2.16 28.58 -15.05
N GLU A 283 -1.19 29.01 -15.87
CA GLU A 283 -0.16 28.10 -16.42
C GLU A 283 0.58 27.42 -15.25
N GLY A 284 0.63 26.07 -15.22
CA GLY A 284 1.21 25.28 -14.11
C GLY A 284 0.20 24.67 -13.12
N SER A 285 -1.07 24.52 -13.51
CA SER A 285 -2.11 23.89 -12.68
C SER A 285 -1.77 22.46 -12.23
N ASP A 286 -1.10 21.68 -13.07
CA ASP A 286 -0.80 20.26 -12.81
C ASP A 286 0.21 20.10 -11.65
N ASP A 287 1.29 20.89 -11.61
CA ASP A 287 2.30 20.85 -10.53
C ASP A 287 1.71 21.24 -9.17
N LYS A 288 0.75 22.18 -9.19
CA LYS A 288 0.00 22.59 -8.00
C LYS A 288 -0.93 21.48 -7.50
N ALA A 289 -1.57 20.74 -8.41
CA ALA A 289 -2.42 19.61 -8.04
C ALA A 289 -1.60 18.51 -7.35
N VAL A 290 -0.43 18.15 -7.90
CA VAL A 290 0.49 17.18 -7.29
C VAL A 290 0.89 17.61 -5.88
N THR A 291 1.29 18.87 -5.71
CA THR A 291 1.64 19.40 -4.38
C THR A 291 0.46 19.37 -3.41
N ALA A 292 -0.76 19.66 -3.87
CA ALA A 292 -1.96 19.60 -3.04
C ALA A 292 -2.30 18.16 -2.60
N MET A 293 -2.14 17.17 -3.48
CA MET A 293 -2.24 15.74 -3.14
C MET A 293 -1.20 15.35 -2.10
N GLY A 294 0.06 15.74 -2.31
CA GLY A 294 1.15 15.51 -1.35
C GLY A 294 0.84 16.08 0.04
N ILE A 295 0.22 17.28 0.11
CA ILE A 295 -0.24 17.87 1.37
C ILE A 295 -1.34 17.03 2.05
N LEU A 296 -2.33 16.55 1.29
CA LEU A 296 -3.39 15.69 1.84
C LEU A 296 -2.82 14.39 2.40
N ASN A 297 -1.91 13.75 1.65
CA ASN A 297 -1.22 12.54 2.08
C ASN A 297 -0.35 12.78 3.32
N THR A 298 0.27 13.96 3.46
CA THR A 298 0.98 14.35 4.69
C THR A 298 0.02 14.51 5.88
N ILE A 299 -1.19 15.06 5.68
CA ILE A 299 -2.20 15.15 6.74
C ILE A 299 -2.66 13.75 7.15
N ASP A 300 -2.87 12.85 6.19
CA ASP A 300 -3.28 11.47 6.45
C ASP A 300 -2.20 10.69 7.23
N THR A 301 -0.93 10.78 6.80
CA THR A 301 0.23 10.22 7.54
C THR A 301 0.26 10.71 9.00
N LEU A 302 -0.04 12.00 9.21
CA LEU A 302 -0.08 12.58 10.55
C LEU A 302 -1.24 12.04 11.39
N LEU A 303 -2.41 11.75 10.78
CA LEU A 303 -3.53 11.10 11.45
C LEU A 303 -3.18 9.68 11.90
N SER A 304 -2.54 8.89 11.03
CA SER A 304 -2.09 7.53 11.35
C SER A 304 -1.11 7.52 12.53
N VAL A 305 -0.19 8.49 12.60
CA VAL A 305 0.76 8.60 13.71
C VAL A 305 0.10 8.97 15.04
N VAL A 306 -1.01 9.73 15.02
CA VAL A 306 -1.72 10.14 16.24
C VAL A 306 -2.95 9.30 16.56
N GLU A 307 -3.14 8.17 15.90
CA GLU A 307 -4.36 7.35 15.98
C GLU A 307 -4.69 6.93 17.43
N ASP A 308 -3.67 6.62 18.23
CA ASP A 308 -3.81 6.25 19.64
C ASP A 308 -4.15 7.44 20.58
N HIS A 309 -4.03 8.67 20.09
CA HIS A 309 -4.18 9.90 20.85
C HIS A 309 -5.55 10.58 20.61
N LYS A 310 -6.63 9.98 21.14
CA LYS A 310 -8.02 10.43 20.95
C LYS A 310 -8.29 11.94 21.08
N GLU A 311 -7.67 12.62 22.05
CA GLU A 311 -7.85 14.07 22.24
C GLU A 311 -7.23 14.91 21.11
N ILE A 312 -6.15 14.41 20.49
CA ILE A 312 -5.47 15.05 19.37
C ILE A 312 -6.23 14.73 18.09
N THR A 313 -6.60 13.46 17.85
CA THR A 313 -7.42 13.05 16.71
C THR A 313 -8.70 13.87 16.60
N GLN A 314 -9.39 14.12 17.71
CA GLN A 314 -10.60 14.97 17.73
C GLN A 314 -10.33 16.44 17.33
N GLN A 315 -9.15 16.97 17.64
CA GLN A 315 -8.77 18.33 17.22
C GLN A 315 -8.42 18.38 15.74
N LEU A 316 -7.75 17.33 15.22
CA LEU A 316 -7.42 17.21 13.81
C LEU A 316 -8.68 17.01 12.95
N GLU A 317 -9.65 16.22 13.43
CA GLU A 317 -10.94 15.99 12.75
C GLU A 317 -11.59 17.30 12.32
N GLY A 318 -11.64 18.30 13.21
CA GLY A 318 -12.23 19.61 12.89
C GLY A 318 -11.49 20.39 11.80
N ILE A 319 -10.19 20.16 11.63
CA ILE A 319 -9.38 20.78 10.57
C ILE A 319 -9.56 20.02 9.26
N CYS A 320 -9.47 18.69 9.30
CA CYS A 320 -9.66 17.82 8.15
C CYS A 320 -11.06 17.97 7.55
N LEU A 321 -12.10 18.09 8.38
CA LEU A 321 -13.47 18.35 7.91
C LEU A 321 -13.61 19.67 7.14
N GLN A 322 -12.79 20.70 7.46
CA GLN A 322 -12.79 21.94 6.68
C GLN A 322 -12.16 21.72 5.29
N VAL A 323 -11.09 20.93 5.22
CA VAL A 323 -10.42 20.55 3.98
C VAL A 323 -11.36 19.73 3.10
N ILE A 324 -11.90 18.62 3.63
CA ILE A 324 -12.88 17.76 2.96
C ILE A 324 -14.09 18.57 2.49
N GLY A 325 -14.67 19.40 3.38
CA GLY A 325 -15.81 20.23 3.05
C GLY A 325 -15.54 21.23 1.93
N THR A 326 -14.32 21.78 1.86
CA THR A 326 -13.93 22.72 0.79
C THR A 326 -13.89 22.03 -0.57
N VAL A 327 -13.28 20.84 -0.65
CA VAL A 327 -13.18 20.05 -1.89
C VAL A 327 -14.56 19.62 -2.37
N LEU A 328 -15.39 19.07 -1.47
CA LEU A 328 -16.75 18.63 -1.81
C LEU A 328 -17.65 19.79 -2.24
N GLN A 329 -17.59 20.94 -1.57
CA GLN A 329 -18.43 22.11 -1.91
C GLN A 329 -17.99 22.83 -3.20
N GLN A 330 -16.69 22.80 -3.51
CA GLN A 330 -16.15 23.41 -4.74
C GLN A 330 -16.18 22.45 -5.93
N HIS A 331 -16.56 21.19 -5.73
CA HIS A 331 -16.60 20.14 -6.76
C HIS A 331 -15.23 19.94 -7.44
N VAL A 332 -14.15 19.89 -6.65
CA VAL A 332 -12.79 19.66 -7.17
C VAL A 332 -12.53 18.15 -7.23
N LEU A 333 -12.94 17.54 -8.35
CA LEU A 333 -12.93 16.08 -8.56
C LEU A 333 -11.54 15.45 -8.42
N GLU A 334 -10.50 16.18 -8.77
CA GLU A 334 -9.10 15.71 -8.74
C GLU A 334 -8.63 15.29 -7.35
N PHE A 335 -9.30 15.73 -6.28
CA PHE A 335 -8.91 15.42 -4.90
C PHE A 335 -9.89 14.47 -4.18
N TYR A 336 -10.83 13.84 -4.90
CA TYR A 336 -11.88 13.01 -4.29
C TYR A 336 -11.32 11.78 -3.60
N GLU A 337 -10.36 11.11 -4.23
CA GLU A 337 -9.69 9.94 -3.68
C GLU A 337 -9.03 10.26 -2.32
N GLU A 338 -8.24 11.33 -2.27
CA GLU A 338 -7.50 11.73 -1.07
C GLU A 338 -8.43 12.19 0.06
N ILE A 339 -9.51 12.91 -0.23
CA ILE A 339 -10.45 13.33 0.84
C ILE A 339 -11.28 12.16 1.38
N PHE A 340 -11.59 11.15 0.57
CA PHE A 340 -12.32 9.97 1.04
C PHE A 340 -11.39 9.06 1.85
N SER A 341 -10.12 8.93 1.45
CA SER A 341 -9.08 8.31 2.27
C SER A 341 -8.96 9.01 3.63
N LEU A 342 -8.85 10.35 3.64
CA LEU A 342 -8.78 11.13 4.88
C LEU A 342 -10.02 10.95 5.77
N ALA A 343 -11.21 10.91 5.17
CA ALA A 343 -12.46 10.66 5.88
C ALA A 343 -12.54 9.22 6.43
N HIS A 344 -12.01 8.24 5.69
CA HIS A 344 -11.88 6.86 6.14
C HIS A 344 -10.99 6.80 7.39
N SER A 345 -9.77 7.36 7.35
CA SER A 345 -8.84 7.42 8.49
C SER A 345 -9.48 8.02 9.75
N LEU A 346 -10.29 9.07 9.60
CA LEU A 346 -11.01 9.70 10.72
C LEU A 346 -12.17 8.87 11.30
N THR A 347 -12.62 7.83 10.60
CA THR A 347 -13.77 7.00 11.01
C THR A 347 -13.40 5.59 11.46
N CYS A 348 -12.13 5.18 11.35
CA CYS A 348 -11.68 3.81 11.67
C CYS A 348 -11.94 3.39 13.12
N GLN A 349 -11.67 4.25 14.10
CA GLN A 349 -11.87 3.89 15.53
C GLN A 349 -13.24 4.25 16.09
N GLN A 350 -13.78 5.40 15.69
CA GLN A 350 -15.05 5.92 16.17
C GLN A 350 -15.62 6.91 15.17
N VAL A 351 -16.92 6.84 14.91
CA VAL A 351 -17.61 7.84 14.10
C VAL A 351 -18.15 8.96 15.00
N SER A 352 -17.61 10.17 14.86
CA SER A 352 -18.08 11.33 15.61
C SER A 352 -19.43 11.86 15.07
N PRO A 353 -20.18 12.64 15.86
CA PRO A 353 -21.38 13.33 15.37
C PRO A 353 -21.11 14.29 14.20
N GLN A 354 -19.89 14.83 14.08
CA GLN A 354 -19.51 15.70 12.96
C GLN A 354 -19.22 14.86 11.71
N MET A 355 -18.55 13.72 11.86
CA MET A 355 -18.35 12.77 10.77
C MET A 355 -19.68 12.23 10.24
N TRP A 356 -20.70 12.01 11.09
CA TRP A 356 -22.04 11.66 10.61
C TRP A 356 -22.71 12.76 9.75
N GLN A 357 -22.32 14.04 9.90
CA GLN A 357 -22.80 15.12 9.03
C GLN A 357 -22.15 15.12 7.64
N LEU A 358 -21.05 14.37 7.46
CA LEU A 358 -20.38 14.21 6.17
C LEU A 358 -21.17 13.28 5.24
N LEU A 359 -21.80 12.22 5.75
CA LEU A 359 -22.53 11.24 4.92
C LEU A 359 -23.60 11.88 3.99
N PRO A 360 -24.45 12.83 4.43
CA PRO A 360 -25.36 13.53 3.53
C PRO A 360 -24.66 14.33 2.40
N LEU A 361 -23.47 14.89 2.68
CA LEU A 361 -22.68 15.61 1.67
C LEU A 361 -22.07 14.64 0.66
N VAL A 362 -21.53 13.50 1.12
CA VAL A 362 -21.03 12.42 0.25
C VAL A 362 -22.15 11.92 -0.66
N PHE A 363 -23.35 11.73 -0.11
CA PHE A 363 -24.52 11.32 -0.89
C PHE A 363 -24.92 12.36 -1.95
N GLU A 364 -24.89 13.65 -1.60
CA GLU A 364 -25.18 14.73 -2.56
C GLU A 364 -24.16 14.77 -3.70
N VAL A 365 -22.87 14.67 -3.38
CA VAL A 365 -21.78 14.64 -4.37
C VAL A 365 -21.89 13.42 -5.27
N PHE A 366 -22.14 12.23 -4.71
CA PHE A 366 -22.40 11.01 -5.48
C PHE A 366 -23.61 11.15 -6.44
N GLN A 367 -24.62 11.92 -6.05
CA GLN A 367 -25.78 12.16 -6.92
C GLN A 367 -25.46 13.07 -8.11
N GLN A 368 -24.47 13.96 -7.98
CA GLN A 368 -24.10 14.96 -8.96
C GLN A 368 -22.98 14.46 -9.89
N ASP A 369 -21.74 14.55 -9.45
CA ASP A 369 -20.50 14.32 -10.21
C ASP A 369 -19.58 13.26 -9.62
N GLY A 370 -19.82 12.80 -8.38
CA GLY A 370 -19.04 11.76 -7.72
C GLY A 370 -19.47 10.31 -8.01
N PHE A 371 -20.24 10.04 -9.08
CA PHE A 371 -20.76 8.68 -9.35
C PHE A 371 -19.65 7.67 -9.65
N ASP A 372 -18.61 8.09 -10.38
CA ASP A 372 -17.49 7.24 -10.79
C ASP A 372 -16.51 6.97 -9.64
N TYR A 373 -16.59 7.74 -8.54
CA TYR A 373 -15.73 7.62 -7.35
C TYR A 373 -16.37 6.73 -6.26
N PHE A 374 -17.30 5.85 -6.61
CA PHE A 374 -17.96 5.00 -5.62
C PHE A 374 -16.98 4.04 -4.93
N THR A 375 -15.99 3.52 -5.68
CA THR A 375 -14.93 2.66 -5.13
C THR A 375 -14.13 3.41 -4.06
N ASP A 376 -13.83 4.70 -4.27
CA ASP A 376 -13.11 5.54 -3.29
C ASP A 376 -13.99 5.90 -2.07
N MET A 377 -15.31 6.01 -2.25
CA MET A 377 -16.24 6.22 -1.13
C MET A 377 -16.42 4.96 -0.27
N MET A 378 -16.20 3.77 -0.82
CA MET A 378 -16.53 2.49 -0.18
C MET A 378 -15.87 2.31 1.21
N PRO A 379 -14.56 2.58 1.41
CA PRO A 379 -13.93 2.48 2.74
C PRO A 379 -14.60 3.34 3.81
N LEU A 380 -15.00 4.56 3.46
CA LEU A 380 -15.74 5.44 4.37
C LEU A 380 -17.15 4.89 4.66
N LEU A 381 -17.86 4.41 3.63
CA LEU A 381 -19.20 3.84 3.79
C LEU A 381 -19.18 2.56 4.63
N HIS A 382 -18.16 1.73 4.47
CA HIS A 382 -17.93 0.55 5.31
C HIS A 382 -17.75 0.93 6.78
N ASN A 383 -16.92 1.93 7.09
CA ASN A 383 -16.72 2.38 8.48
C ASN A 383 -18.03 2.87 9.14
N TYR A 384 -18.89 3.60 8.42
CA TYR A 384 -20.21 3.98 8.95
C TYR A 384 -21.08 2.78 9.33
N VAL A 385 -20.91 1.65 8.65
CA VAL A 385 -21.66 0.42 8.91
C VAL A 385 -21.04 -0.38 10.06
N THR A 386 -19.72 -0.58 10.04
CA THR A 386 -19.02 -1.51 10.93
C THR A 386 -18.65 -0.88 12.28
N VAL A 387 -18.25 0.40 12.30
CA VAL A 387 -17.75 1.08 13.51
C VAL A 387 -18.86 1.61 14.41
N ASP A 388 -19.92 2.21 13.83
CA ASP A 388 -21.04 2.79 14.58
C ASP A 388 -22.42 2.37 14.02
N THR A 389 -22.65 1.05 14.01
CA THR A 389 -23.92 0.45 13.57
C THR A 389 -25.13 0.98 14.36
N ASP A 390 -24.95 1.35 15.64
CA ASP A 390 -26.04 1.83 16.48
C ASP A 390 -26.57 3.18 15.98
N THR A 391 -25.69 4.13 15.64
CA THR A 391 -26.10 5.42 15.06
C THR A 391 -26.67 5.23 13.66
N LEU A 392 -26.10 4.37 12.83
CA LEU A 392 -26.63 4.03 11.50
C LEU A 392 -28.12 3.63 11.56
N LEU A 393 -28.47 2.77 12.52
CA LEU A 393 -29.84 2.25 12.69
C LEU A 393 -30.77 3.20 13.45
N SER A 394 -30.22 4.25 14.09
CA SER A 394 -31.01 5.22 14.85
C SER A 394 -31.82 6.18 13.96
N ASP A 395 -31.32 6.51 12.76
CA ASP A 395 -32.01 7.29 11.74
C ASP A 395 -32.07 6.50 10.42
N THR A 396 -33.27 6.14 10.00
CA THR A 396 -33.51 5.34 8.78
C THR A 396 -32.95 5.99 7.52
N LYS A 397 -32.73 7.32 7.53
CA LYS A 397 -32.18 8.05 6.40
C LYS A 397 -30.74 7.66 6.08
N TYR A 398 -29.92 7.35 7.07
CA TYR A 398 -28.52 7.00 6.81
C TYR A 398 -28.41 5.70 6.01
N LEU A 399 -29.13 4.66 6.46
CA LEU A 399 -29.20 3.40 5.73
C LEU A 399 -29.84 3.57 4.34
N GLU A 400 -30.85 4.43 4.22
CA GLU A 400 -31.49 4.75 2.94
C GLU A 400 -30.52 5.43 1.95
N MET A 401 -29.67 6.36 2.41
CA MET A 401 -28.63 6.99 1.59
C MET A 401 -27.64 5.96 1.07
N ILE A 402 -27.07 5.12 1.95
CA ILE A 402 -26.11 4.09 1.58
C ILE A 402 -26.72 3.10 0.58
N TYR A 403 -27.92 2.58 0.87
CA TYR A 403 -28.63 1.71 -0.06
C TYR A 403 -28.91 2.38 -1.41
N SER A 404 -29.29 3.66 -1.41
CA SER A 404 -29.57 4.39 -2.65
C SER A 404 -28.33 4.53 -3.53
N MET A 405 -27.14 4.68 -2.92
CA MET A 405 -25.86 4.66 -3.66
C MET A 405 -25.60 3.29 -4.27
N CYS A 406 -25.62 2.22 -3.46
CA CYS A 406 -25.45 0.86 -3.94
C CYS A 406 -26.42 0.51 -5.07
N LYS A 407 -27.70 0.86 -4.92
CA LYS A 407 -28.72 0.62 -5.94
C LYS A 407 -28.43 1.38 -7.23
N LYS A 408 -28.02 2.65 -7.16
CA LYS A 408 -27.70 3.45 -8.35
C LYS A 408 -26.50 2.84 -9.09
N VAL A 409 -25.49 2.35 -8.37
CA VAL A 409 -24.34 1.64 -8.98
C VAL A 409 -24.79 0.33 -9.63
N LEU A 410 -25.49 -0.53 -8.89
CA LEU A 410 -25.95 -1.85 -9.37
C LEU A 410 -27.00 -1.80 -10.49
N THR A 411 -27.59 -0.65 -10.77
CA THR A 411 -28.55 -0.45 -11.88
C THR A 411 -28.01 0.47 -12.98
N GLY A 412 -26.93 1.20 -12.70
CA GLY A 412 -26.28 2.15 -13.59
C GLY A 412 -25.22 1.52 -14.50
N VAL A 413 -24.32 2.35 -15.01
CA VAL A 413 -23.18 1.93 -15.84
C VAL A 413 -21.89 2.39 -15.17
N ALA A 414 -21.61 1.85 -13.98
CA ALA A 414 -20.44 2.22 -13.18
C ALA A 414 -19.17 1.42 -13.52
N GLY A 415 -19.32 0.28 -14.21
CA GLY A 415 -18.25 -0.71 -14.36
C GLY A 415 -18.40 -1.84 -13.33
N GLU A 416 -17.87 -3.02 -13.66
CA GLU A 416 -18.08 -4.21 -12.82
C GLU A 416 -17.37 -4.10 -11.46
N ASP A 417 -16.25 -3.38 -11.38
CA ASP A 417 -15.52 -3.12 -10.13
C ASP A 417 -16.39 -2.38 -9.09
N ALA A 418 -16.94 -1.21 -9.44
CA ALA A 418 -17.83 -0.46 -8.55
C ALA A 418 -19.10 -1.27 -8.20
N GLU A 419 -19.61 -2.07 -9.14
CA GLU A 419 -20.74 -2.96 -8.90
C GLU A 419 -20.41 -4.09 -7.91
N CYS A 420 -19.19 -4.63 -7.93
CA CYS A 420 -18.68 -5.56 -6.91
C CYS A 420 -18.66 -4.91 -5.53
N HIS A 421 -18.07 -3.71 -5.41
CA HIS A 421 -18.03 -2.95 -4.15
C HIS A 421 -19.44 -2.65 -3.62
N ALA A 422 -20.38 -2.30 -4.50
CA ALA A 422 -21.76 -2.04 -4.11
C ALA A 422 -22.46 -3.30 -3.59
N ALA A 423 -22.26 -4.46 -4.23
CA ALA A 423 -22.77 -5.74 -3.75
C ALA A 423 -22.13 -6.14 -2.42
N LYS A 424 -20.80 -5.98 -2.28
CA LYS A 424 -20.06 -6.22 -1.04
C LYS A 424 -20.59 -5.37 0.11
N LEU A 425 -20.85 -4.09 -0.10
CA LEU A 425 -21.42 -3.23 0.94
C LEU A 425 -22.80 -3.68 1.39
N LEU A 426 -23.67 -4.13 0.46
CA LEU A 426 -24.97 -4.68 0.82
C LEU A 426 -24.83 -5.96 1.66
N GLU A 427 -23.88 -6.83 1.32
CA GLU A 427 -23.54 -8.00 2.12
C GLU A 427 -23.10 -7.59 3.54
N VAL A 428 -22.12 -6.70 3.66
CA VAL A 428 -21.60 -6.19 4.94
C VAL A 428 -22.75 -5.68 5.82
N ILE A 429 -23.67 -4.89 5.26
CA ILE A 429 -24.84 -4.38 6.00
C ILE A 429 -25.72 -5.53 6.52
N ILE A 430 -26.00 -6.54 5.69
CA ILE A 430 -26.84 -7.69 6.08
C ILE A 430 -26.21 -8.44 7.26
N LEU A 431 -24.91 -8.68 7.19
CA LEU A 431 -24.17 -9.44 8.21
C LEU A 431 -24.03 -8.64 9.49
N GLN A 432 -23.57 -7.39 9.40
CA GLN A 432 -23.38 -6.49 10.54
C GLN A 432 -24.68 -6.23 11.31
N CYS A 433 -25.78 -6.08 10.58
CA CYS A 433 -27.09 -5.77 11.16
C CYS A 433 -27.92 -7.02 11.51
N LYS A 434 -27.31 -8.22 11.52
CA LYS A 434 -28.03 -9.47 11.80
C LYS A 434 -28.76 -9.42 13.14
N GLY A 435 -30.09 -9.59 13.11
CA GLY A 435 -30.95 -9.56 14.30
C GLY A 435 -31.23 -8.15 14.86
N ARG A 436 -30.86 -7.08 14.14
CA ARG A 436 -31.04 -5.68 14.56
C ARG A 436 -32.22 -4.96 13.89
N GLY A 437 -33.12 -5.69 13.22
CA GLY A 437 -34.40 -5.16 12.75
C GLY A 437 -34.39 -4.53 11.35
N ILE A 438 -33.56 -5.04 10.43
CA ILE A 438 -33.47 -4.58 9.03
C ILE A 438 -34.28 -5.45 8.05
N ASP A 439 -35.22 -6.27 8.54
CA ASP A 439 -35.98 -7.25 7.73
C ASP A 439 -36.64 -6.63 6.49
N GLN A 440 -37.14 -5.40 6.58
CA GLN A 440 -37.76 -4.67 5.47
C GLN A 440 -36.78 -4.28 4.35
N CYS A 441 -35.48 -4.21 4.64
CA CYS A 441 -34.44 -3.84 3.69
C CYS A 441 -33.93 -5.06 2.91
N ILE A 442 -33.98 -6.25 3.51
CA ILE A 442 -33.46 -7.49 2.88
C ILE A 442 -34.06 -7.73 1.49
N PRO A 443 -35.38 -7.63 1.27
CA PRO A 443 -35.95 -7.80 -0.08
C PRO A 443 -35.39 -6.81 -1.10
N LEU A 444 -35.16 -5.56 -0.69
CA LEU A 444 -34.67 -4.49 -1.55
C LEU A 444 -33.20 -4.69 -1.95
N PHE A 445 -32.40 -5.26 -1.06
CA PHE A 445 -30.99 -5.55 -1.31
C PHE A 445 -30.84 -6.74 -2.26
N VAL A 446 -31.59 -7.81 -1.98
CA VAL A 446 -31.62 -9.01 -2.82
C VAL A 446 -32.15 -8.70 -4.21
N GLU A 447 -33.18 -7.87 -4.33
CA GLU A 447 -33.72 -7.43 -5.62
C GLU A 447 -32.66 -6.69 -6.44
N ALA A 448 -31.98 -5.70 -5.87
CA ALA A 448 -30.96 -4.94 -6.58
C ALA A 448 -29.79 -5.82 -7.06
N ALA A 449 -29.27 -6.70 -6.20
CA ALA A 449 -28.14 -7.58 -6.53
C ALA A 449 -28.52 -8.63 -7.58
N LEU A 450 -29.69 -9.27 -7.46
CA LEU A 450 -30.07 -10.29 -8.43
C LEU A 450 -30.59 -9.69 -9.75
N GLU A 451 -31.17 -8.49 -9.74
CA GLU A 451 -31.51 -7.76 -10.96
C GLU A 451 -30.25 -7.44 -11.78
N ARG A 452 -29.13 -7.11 -11.12
CA ARG A 452 -27.83 -6.91 -11.79
C ARG A 452 -27.42 -8.10 -12.64
N LEU A 453 -27.65 -9.33 -12.16
CA LEU A 453 -27.31 -10.57 -12.87
C LEU A 453 -28.15 -10.82 -14.14
N THR A 454 -29.23 -10.06 -14.36
CA THR A 454 -30.02 -10.14 -15.61
C THR A 454 -29.36 -9.41 -16.78
N ARG A 455 -28.36 -8.57 -16.50
CA ARG A 455 -27.55 -7.85 -17.48
C ARG A 455 -26.30 -8.67 -17.83
N GLU A 456 -25.54 -8.23 -18.83
CA GLU A 456 -24.26 -8.86 -19.16
C GLU A 456 -23.32 -8.82 -17.95
N VAL A 457 -22.65 -9.93 -17.68
CA VAL A 457 -21.67 -10.10 -16.60
C VAL A 457 -20.41 -10.69 -17.22
N LYS A 458 -19.29 -9.96 -17.14
CA LYS A 458 -18.01 -10.34 -17.77
C LYS A 458 -17.11 -11.08 -16.78
N THR A 459 -17.05 -10.63 -15.52
CA THR A 459 -16.24 -11.26 -14.47
C THR A 459 -17.03 -12.29 -13.66
N SER A 460 -16.33 -13.33 -13.19
CA SER A 460 -16.86 -14.26 -12.19
C SER A 460 -17.06 -13.57 -10.85
N GLU A 461 -16.19 -12.63 -10.48
CA GLU A 461 -16.24 -11.87 -9.22
C GLU A 461 -17.55 -11.09 -9.05
N LEU A 462 -18.00 -10.34 -10.08
CA LEU A 462 -19.28 -9.62 -9.96
C LEU A 462 -20.44 -10.59 -9.76
N ARG A 463 -20.37 -11.76 -10.40
CA ARG A 463 -21.38 -12.80 -10.25
C ARG A 463 -21.40 -13.34 -8.83
N THR A 464 -20.24 -13.68 -8.28
CA THR A 464 -20.13 -14.21 -6.91
C THR A 464 -20.56 -13.16 -5.89
N MET A 465 -20.14 -11.90 -6.01
CA MET A 465 -20.56 -10.81 -5.13
C MET A 465 -22.08 -10.58 -5.13
N CYS A 466 -22.73 -10.60 -6.30
CA CYS A 466 -24.19 -10.49 -6.37
C CYS A 466 -24.89 -11.71 -5.73
N LEU A 467 -24.33 -12.92 -5.90
CA LEU A 467 -24.85 -14.13 -5.24
C LEU A 467 -24.63 -14.05 -3.72
N GLN A 468 -23.52 -13.50 -3.25
CA GLN A 468 -23.21 -13.33 -1.84
C GLN A 468 -24.24 -12.51 -1.09
N VAL A 469 -24.79 -11.44 -1.69
CA VAL A 469 -25.89 -10.68 -1.08
C VAL A 469 -27.09 -11.59 -0.74
N ALA A 470 -27.44 -12.52 -1.63
CA ALA A 470 -28.50 -13.49 -1.40
C ALA A 470 -28.08 -14.59 -0.40
N ILE A 471 -26.83 -15.04 -0.42
CA ILE A 471 -26.28 -16.01 0.53
C ILE A 471 -26.25 -15.44 1.96
N ALA A 472 -25.84 -14.18 2.13
CA ALA A 472 -25.88 -13.46 3.39
C ALA A 472 -27.32 -13.25 3.87
N ALA A 473 -28.26 -12.92 2.97
CA ALA A 473 -29.68 -12.85 3.30
C ALA A 473 -30.25 -14.22 3.74
N LEU A 474 -29.77 -15.33 3.16
CA LEU A 474 -30.13 -16.69 3.57
C LEU A 474 -29.62 -16.96 4.99
N TYR A 475 -28.36 -16.62 5.26
CA TYR A 475 -27.76 -16.76 6.58
C TYR A 475 -28.43 -15.85 7.62
N TYR A 476 -28.90 -14.66 7.23
CA TYR A 476 -29.65 -13.73 8.06
C TYR A 476 -31.00 -14.30 8.47
N ASN A 477 -31.85 -14.69 7.49
CA ASN A 477 -33.17 -15.27 7.74
C ASN A 477 -33.63 -16.10 6.52
N PRO A 478 -33.54 -17.44 6.56
CA PRO A 478 -33.87 -18.29 5.43
C PRO A 478 -35.31 -18.16 4.94
N HIS A 479 -36.27 -18.00 5.86
CA HIS A 479 -37.68 -17.87 5.52
C HIS A 479 -37.97 -16.56 4.79
N LEU A 480 -37.32 -15.47 5.19
CA LEU A 480 -37.47 -14.16 4.57
C LEU A 480 -36.90 -14.16 3.15
N LEU A 481 -35.71 -14.74 2.95
CA LEU A 481 -35.11 -14.85 1.63
C LEU A 481 -35.99 -15.68 0.70
N LEU A 482 -36.42 -16.88 1.12
CA LEU A 482 -37.24 -17.74 0.25
C LEU A 482 -38.53 -17.05 -0.17
N ASN A 483 -39.23 -16.39 0.76
CA ASN A 483 -40.43 -15.62 0.45
C ASN A 483 -40.12 -14.46 -0.53
N THR A 484 -38.97 -13.80 -0.37
CA THR A 484 -38.51 -12.76 -1.30
C THR A 484 -38.31 -13.34 -2.71
N LEU A 485 -37.54 -14.42 -2.85
CA LEU A 485 -37.24 -15.07 -4.13
C LEU A 485 -38.50 -15.66 -4.80
N GLU A 486 -39.46 -16.13 -4.00
CA GLU A 486 -40.75 -16.63 -4.50
C GLU A 486 -41.66 -15.54 -5.04
N ASN A 487 -41.51 -14.30 -4.59
CA ASN A 487 -42.28 -13.14 -5.06
C ASN A 487 -41.56 -12.36 -6.17
N LEU A 488 -40.23 -12.48 -6.26
CA LEU A 488 -39.42 -11.78 -7.25
C LEU A 488 -39.60 -12.40 -8.64
N ARG A 489 -39.80 -11.56 -9.67
CA ARG A 489 -39.97 -11.99 -11.06
C ARG A 489 -39.13 -11.10 -11.97
N PHE A 490 -38.16 -11.70 -12.66
CA PHE A 490 -37.36 -10.97 -13.65
C PHE A 490 -38.08 -10.81 -14.98
N PRO A 491 -37.78 -9.73 -15.74
CA PRO A 491 -38.28 -9.57 -17.09
C PRO A 491 -37.98 -10.81 -17.94
N ASN A 492 -38.97 -11.32 -18.66
CA ASN A 492 -38.91 -12.50 -19.53
C ASN A 492 -38.86 -13.89 -18.86
N ASN A 493 -38.97 -14.00 -17.53
CA ASN A 493 -39.03 -15.30 -16.85
C ASN A 493 -40.29 -15.43 -15.97
N VAL A 494 -41.04 -16.52 -16.16
CA VAL A 494 -42.30 -16.78 -15.44
C VAL A 494 -42.06 -17.58 -14.16
N GLU A 495 -40.92 -18.29 -14.09
CA GLU A 495 -40.54 -19.10 -12.94
C GLU A 495 -40.04 -18.23 -11.77
N PRO A 496 -40.24 -18.68 -10.52
CA PRO A 496 -39.64 -18.03 -9.35
C PRO A 496 -38.11 -18.02 -9.45
N VAL A 497 -37.49 -16.94 -8.98
CA VAL A 497 -36.04 -16.75 -9.02
C VAL A 497 -35.31 -17.79 -8.14
N THR A 498 -36.00 -18.37 -7.16
CA THR A 498 -35.45 -19.38 -6.24
C THR A 498 -34.73 -20.53 -6.95
N ASN A 499 -35.29 -21.06 -8.05
CA ASN A 499 -34.68 -22.17 -8.77
C ASN A 499 -33.39 -21.72 -9.48
N HIS A 500 -33.47 -20.58 -10.16
CA HIS A 500 -32.34 -20.02 -10.90
C HIS A 500 -31.19 -19.68 -9.94
N PHE A 501 -31.47 -19.01 -8.83
CA PHE A 501 -30.49 -18.68 -7.80
C PHE A 501 -29.76 -19.92 -7.26
N ILE A 502 -30.50 -20.95 -6.81
CA ILE A 502 -29.88 -22.15 -6.22
C ILE A 502 -29.05 -22.92 -7.26
N THR A 503 -29.54 -23.06 -8.48
CA THR A 503 -28.79 -23.73 -9.55
C THR A 503 -27.55 -22.95 -9.97
N GLN A 504 -27.66 -21.63 -10.12
CA GLN A 504 -26.54 -20.77 -10.48
C GLN A 504 -25.47 -20.79 -9.38
N TRP A 505 -25.88 -20.61 -8.13
CA TRP A 505 -24.98 -20.65 -6.98
C TRP A 505 -24.19 -21.97 -6.91
N LEU A 506 -24.85 -23.13 -7.07
CA LEU A 506 -24.16 -24.42 -7.04
C LEU A 506 -23.22 -24.66 -8.24
N ASN A 507 -23.50 -24.03 -9.38
CA ASN A 507 -22.63 -24.14 -10.57
C ASN A 507 -21.39 -23.24 -10.47
N ASP A 508 -21.48 -22.11 -9.74
CA ASP A 508 -20.41 -21.13 -9.61
C ASP A 508 -19.63 -21.27 -8.27
N VAL A 509 -19.75 -22.39 -7.56
CA VAL A 509 -19.09 -22.60 -6.24
C VAL A 509 -17.56 -22.53 -6.33
N ASP A 510 -17.01 -23.00 -7.44
CA ASP A 510 -15.58 -22.96 -7.77
C ASP A 510 -15.05 -21.53 -7.98
N CYS A 511 -15.93 -20.56 -8.26
CA CYS A 511 -15.57 -19.17 -8.44
C CYS A 511 -15.47 -18.38 -7.12
N PHE A 512 -15.82 -18.97 -5.97
CA PHE A 512 -15.64 -18.34 -4.66
C PHE A 512 -14.19 -18.50 -4.24
N LEU A 513 -13.39 -17.48 -4.51
CA LEU A 513 -11.94 -17.50 -4.33
C LEU A 513 -11.48 -16.96 -2.97
N GLY A 514 -12.23 -16.05 -2.35
CA GLY A 514 -11.77 -15.48 -1.08
C GLY A 514 -11.95 -16.35 0.16
N LEU A 515 -11.20 -16.07 1.23
CA LEU A 515 -11.38 -16.71 2.54
C LEU A 515 -12.78 -16.42 3.07
N HIS A 516 -13.14 -15.13 3.12
CA HIS A 516 -14.49 -14.69 3.51
C HIS A 516 -15.56 -15.32 2.62
N ASP A 517 -15.34 -15.28 1.32
CA ASP A 517 -16.29 -15.73 0.30
C ASP A 517 -16.65 -17.20 0.46
N ARG A 518 -15.63 -18.04 0.65
CA ARG A 518 -15.80 -19.48 0.88
C ARG A 518 -16.48 -19.75 2.21
N LYS A 519 -16.13 -19.00 3.26
CA LYS A 519 -16.76 -19.11 4.58
C LYS A 519 -18.25 -18.78 4.50
N MET A 520 -18.61 -17.67 3.85
CA MET A 520 -19.99 -17.26 3.64
C MET A 520 -20.77 -18.25 2.78
N CYS A 521 -20.16 -18.79 1.73
CA CYS A 521 -20.76 -19.84 0.91
C CYS A 521 -21.07 -21.10 1.74
N VAL A 522 -20.15 -21.57 2.58
CA VAL A 522 -20.37 -22.71 3.49
C VAL A 522 -21.49 -22.42 4.49
N LEU A 523 -21.48 -21.26 5.15
CA LEU A 523 -22.50 -20.87 6.12
C LEU A 523 -23.89 -20.75 5.49
N GLY A 524 -23.98 -20.22 4.26
CA GLY A 524 -25.21 -20.19 3.50
C GLY A 524 -25.71 -21.59 3.14
N LEU A 525 -24.85 -22.47 2.64
CA LEU A 525 -25.24 -23.85 2.31
C LEU A 525 -25.71 -24.59 3.57
N CYS A 526 -25.07 -24.36 4.72
CA CYS A 526 -25.49 -24.86 6.02
C CYS A 526 -26.92 -24.39 6.37
N ALA A 527 -27.19 -23.09 6.24
CA ALA A 527 -28.53 -22.53 6.46
C ALA A 527 -29.57 -23.11 5.49
N LEU A 528 -29.17 -23.41 4.25
CA LEU A 528 -30.03 -23.98 3.22
C LEU A 528 -30.45 -25.43 3.55
N ILE A 529 -29.51 -26.26 4.00
CA ILE A 529 -29.78 -27.69 4.26
C ILE A 529 -30.46 -27.95 5.61
N ASP A 530 -30.37 -27.02 6.56
CA ASP A 530 -30.98 -27.13 7.90
C ASP A 530 -32.47 -26.72 7.93
N MET A 531 -32.98 -26.18 6.81
CA MET A 531 -34.38 -25.76 6.72
C MET A 531 -35.37 -26.90 6.97
N GLU A 532 -36.43 -26.62 7.73
CA GLU A 532 -37.48 -27.61 8.00
C GLU A 532 -38.27 -27.99 6.74
N GLN A 533 -38.45 -27.02 5.84
CA GLN A 533 -39.15 -27.17 4.57
C GLN A 533 -38.14 -27.01 3.44
N ILE A 534 -37.62 -28.12 2.93
CA ILE A 534 -36.61 -28.16 1.87
C ILE A 534 -37.26 -27.77 0.53
N PRO A 535 -36.82 -26.69 -0.15
CA PRO A 535 -37.28 -26.34 -1.49
C PRO A 535 -37.18 -27.51 -2.48
N GLN A 536 -38.17 -27.64 -3.36
CA GLN A 536 -38.22 -28.76 -4.30
C GLN A 536 -36.98 -28.84 -5.20
N VAL A 537 -36.41 -27.69 -5.58
CA VAL A 537 -35.21 -27.63 -6.41
C VAL A 537 -34.01 -28.31 -5.75
N LEU A 538 -33.88 -28.26 -4.43
CA LEU A 538 -32.79 -28.92 -3.70
C LEU A 538 -32.82 -30.44 -3.82
N ASN A 539 -34.00 -31.04 -4.01
CA ASN A 539 -34.08 -32.48 -4.29
C ASN A 539 -33.55 -32.84 -5.67
N GLN A 540 -33.53 -31.90 -6.62
CA GLN A 540 -33.01 -32.11 -7.97
C GLN A 540 -31.48 -31.95 -8.01
N VAL A 541 -30.94 -31.04 -7.20
CA VAL A 541 -29.50 -30.74 -7.11
C VAL A 541 -28.82 -31.36 -5.88
N SER A 542 -29.50 -32.25 -5.13
CA SER A 542 -28.98 -32.79 -3.86
C SER A 542 -27.63 -33.49 -4.00
N GLY A 543 -27.36 -34.08 -5.16
CA GLY A 543 -26.09 -34.73 -5.48
C GLY A 543 -24.91 -33.77 -5.65
N GLN A 544 -25.14 -32.47 -5.85
CA GLN A 544 -24.09 -31.45 -6.01
C GLN A 544 -23.70 -30.77 -4.69
N ILE A 545 -24.59 -30.79 -3.68
CA ILE A 545 -24.42 -30.04 -2.42
C ILE A 545 -23.19 -30.50 -1.63
N LEU A 546 -23.03 -31.82 -1.40
CA LEU A 546 -21.87 -32.33 -0.64
C LEU A 546 -20.54 -32.20 -1.41
N PRO A 547 -20.47 -32.44 -2.73
CA PRO A 547 -19.30 -32.05 -3.53
C PRO A 547 -18.93 -30.56 -3.41
N ALA A 548 -19.93 -29.66 -3.42
CA ALA A 548 -19.69 -28.22 -3.20
C ALA A 548 -19.08 -27.93 -1.83
N PHE A 549 -19.60 -28.53 -0.74
CA PHE A 549 -18.99 -28.39 0.59
C PHE A 549 -17.53 -28.86 0.61
N ILE A 550 -17.23 -30.01 -0.01
CA ILE A 550 -15.87 -30.55 -0.07
C ILE A 550 -14.93 -29.57 -0.77
N LEU A 551 -15.35 -29.03 -1.93
CA LEU A 551 -14.57 -28.04 -2.68
C LEU A 551 -14.27 -26.81 -1.82
N LEU A 552 -15.31 -26.23 -1.21
CA LEU A 552 -15.18 -25.05 -0.35
C LEU A 552 -14.28 -25.29 0.87
N PHE A 553 -14.42 -26.44 1.56
CA PHE A 553 -13.59 -26.75 2.71
C PHE A 553 -12.12 -27.03 2.34
N ASN A 554 -11.87 -27.63 1.18
CA ASN A 554 -10.50 -27.77 0.67
C ASN A 554 -9.89 -26.39 0.36
N GLY A 555 -10.67 -25.49 -0.27
CA GLY A 555 -10.29 -24.10 -0.50
C GLY A 555 -10.01 -23.35 0.81
N LEU A 556 -10.93 -23.39 1.78
CA LEU A 556 -10.75 -22.78 3.11
C LEU A 556 -9.52 -23.30 3.83
N LYS A 557 -9.24 -24.61 3.76
CA LYS A 557 -8.05 -25.18 4.38
C LYS A 557 -6.76 -24.61 3.78
N ARG A 558 -6.72 -24.37 2.47
CA ARG A 558 -5.59 -23.71 1.79
C ARG A 558 -5.50 -22.24 2.19
N ALA A 559 -6.60 -21.50 2.09
CA ALA A 559 -6.66 -20.08 2.43
C ALA A 559 -6.23 -19.81 3.89
N TYR A 560 -6.71 -20.59 4.86
CA TYR A 560 -6.27 -20.48 6.26
C TYR A 560 -4.79 -20.79 6.47
N ALA A 561 -4.18 -21.65 5.64
CA ALA A 561 -2.75 -21.93 5.74
C ALA A 561 -1.92 -20.76 5.19
N CYS A 562 -2.33 -20.22 4.04
CA CYS A 562 -1.71 -19.05 3.41
C CYS A 562 -1.80 -17.80 4.30
N HIS A 563 -2.98 -17.48 4.84
CA HIS A 563 -3.15 -16.36 5.76
C HIS A 563 -2.27 -16.48 7.02
N ALA A 564 -2.09 -17.70 7.54
CA ALA A 564 -1.22 -17.94 8.70
C ALA A 564 0.28 -17.84 8.37
N GLU A 565 0.68 -18.03 7.11
CA GLU A 565 2.05 -17.82 6.64
C GLU A 565 2.33 -16.32 6.47
N HIS A 566 1.42 -15.57 5.84
CA HIS A 566 1.54 -14.11 5.68
C HIS A 566 1.59 -13.34 7.01
N GLU A 567 0.82 -13.75 8.03
CA GLU A 567 0.93 -13.13 9.37
C GLU A 567 2.31 -13.34 10.02
N ASN A 568 3.01 -14.43 9.71
CA ASN A 568 4.34 -14.72 10.28
C ASN A 568 5.49 -14.05 9.51
N ASP A 569 5.33 -13.81 8.20
CA ASP A 569 6.35 -13.15 7.37
C ASP A 569 6.36 -11.62 7.54
N SER A 570 5.30 -11.01 8.09
CA SER A 570 5.25 -9.56 8.36
C SER A 570 6.27 -9.05 9.40
N ASP A 571 6.98 -9.95 10.07
CA ASP A 571 8.02 -9.65 11.07
C ASP A 571 9.47 -9.78 10.51
N ASP A 572 9.67 -10.20 9.24
CA ASP A 572 11.00 -10.56 8.69
C ASP A 572 11.29 -9.93 7.31
N ASP A 573 10.81 -8.71 7.04
CA ASP A 573 11.21 -7.91 5.86
C ASP A 573 12.34 -6.93 6.21
N ASP A 574 13.57 -7.44 6.32
CA ASP A 574 14.79 -6.66 6.17
C ASP A 574 15.99 -7.60 5.93
N GLU A 575 16.23 -7.94 4.66
CA GLU A 575 17.57 -8.02 4.02
C GLU A 575 17.42 -8.67 2.64
N ALA A 576 16.97 -7.89 1.65
CA ALA A 576 17.36 -8.16 0.27
C ALA A 576 18.87 -7.88 0.16
N GLU A 577 19.70 -8.90 0.37
CA GLU A 577 21.12 -8.87 -0.02
C GLU A 577 21.20 -8.75 -1.55
N ASP A 578 21.24 -7.51 -2.02
CA ASP A 578 21.53 -7.12 -3.40
C ASP A 578 23.03 -7.37 -3.67
N ASP A 579 23.43 -8.65 -3.78
CA ASP A 579 24.77 -9.06 -4.22
C ASP A 579 24.84 -9.12 -5.75
N ASP A 580 24.51 -7.99 -6.39
CA ASP A 580 24.80 -7.79 -7.80
C ASP A 580 26.19 -7.13 -7.91
N GLU A 581 27.23 -7.96 -7.74
CA GLU A 581 28.60 -7.59 -8.12
C GLU A 581 28.60 -7.29 -9.62
N THR A 582 28.37 -6.03 -10.00
CA THR A 582 28.41 -5.57 -11.39
C THR A 582 29.79 -5.89 -11.96
N GLU A 583 29.91 -7.00 -12.71
CA GLU A 583 31.19 -7.49 -13.20
C GLU A 583 31.80 -6.45 -14.17
N GLU A 584 32.95 -5.89 -13.80
CA GLU A 584 33.65 -4.92 -14.66
C GLU A 584 34.07 -5.57 -15.99
N LEU A 585 33.49 -5.12 -17.10
CA LEU A 585 33.77 -5.66 -18.42
C LEU A 585 35.22 -5.42 -18.86
N GLY A 586 35.86 -6.47 -19.34
CA GLY A 586 37.08 -6.43 -20.12
C GLY A 586 36.92 -5.65 -21.43
N SER A 587 38.04 -5.26 -22.05
CA SER A 587 38.01 -4.48 -23.30
C SER A 587 37.45 -5.23 -24.51
N ASP A 588 37.31 -6.55 -24.39
CA ASP A 588 36.82 -7.48 -25.40
C ASP A 588 35.49 -8.14 -24.97
N GLU A 589 34.89 -7.70 -23.86
CA GLU A 589 33.66 -8.25 -23.29
C GLU A 589 32.48 -7.29 -23.53
N ASP A 590 31.39 -7.88 -24.00
CA ASP A 590 30.08 -7.26 -24.17
C ASP A 590 29.27 -7.48 -22.90
N ASP A 591 28.47 -6.48 -22.56
CA ASP A 591 27.42 -6.58 -21.56
C ASP A 591 26.28 -7.43 -22.15
N ILE A 592 25.99 -8.59 -21.55
CA ILE A 592 24.84 -9.41 -21.92
C ILE A 592 23.74 -9.05 -20.95
N ASP A 593 22.73 -8.34 -21.44
CA ASP A 593 21.49 -8.06 -20.72
C ASP A 593 20.72 -9.38 -20.59
N GLU A 594 21.03 -10.15 -19.54
CA GLU A 594 20.41 -11.45 -19.26
C GLU A 594 18.90 -11.27 -19.03
N ASP A 595 18.48 -10.19 -18.36
CA ASP A 595 17.06 -9.85 -18.12
C ASP A 595 16.31 -9.50 -19.41
N GLY A 596 16.93 -8.71 -20.29
CA GLY A 596 16.37 -8.37 -21.60
C GLY A 596 16.30 -9.57 -22.56
N GLN A 597 17.26 -10.51 -22.45
CA GLN A 597 17.20 -11.79 -23.17
C GLN A 597 16.14 -12.73 -22.61
N GLU A 598 15.99 -12.79 -21.29
CA GLU A 598 14.95 -13.59 -20.64
C GLU A 598 13.55 -13.04 -20.98
N TYR A 599 13.34 -11.73 -20.96
CA TYR A 599 12.08 -11.09 -21.39
C TYR A 599 11.77 -11.35 -22.88
N LEU A 600 12.79 -11.30 -23.75
CA LEU A 600 12.65 -11.64 -25.18
C LEU A 600 12.42 -13.14 -25.41
N GLU A 601 12.99 -14.02 -24.59
CA GLU A 601 12.73 -15.46 -24.59
C GLU A 601 11.34 -15.79 -24.06
N ILE A 602 10.85 -15.09 -23.03
CA ILE A 602 9.48 -15.17 -22.51
C ILE A 602 8.49 -14.73 -23.59
N LEU A 603 8.73 -13.60 -24.26
CA LEU A 603 7.92 -13.13 -25.38
C LEU A 603 7.99 -14.09 -26.59
N ALA A 604 9.14 -14.72 -26.84
CA ALA A 604 9.28 -15.71 -27.92
C ALA A 604 8.59 -17.04 -27.59
N LYS A 605 8.60 -17.47 -26.32
CA LYS A 605 7.81 -18.60 -25.80
C LYS A 605 6.31 -18.31 -25.88
N GLN A 606 5.88 -17.12 -25.45
CA GLN A 606 4.48 -16.69 -25.52
C GLN A 606 3.97 -16.53 -26.96
N ALA A 607 4.84 -16.18 -27.92
CA ALA A 607 4.47 -16.07 -29.33
C ALA A 607 4.50 -17.42 -30.08
N GLY A 608 4.88 -18.52 -29.42
CA GLY A 608 5.37 -19.70 -30.10
C GLY A 608 5.04 -21.06 -29.49
N GLU A 609 3.92 -21.25 -28.78
CA GLU A 609 3.40 -22.60 -28.49
C GLU A 609 1.90 -22.58 -28.13
N ASP A 610 1.08 -23.17 -29.01
CA ASP A 610 -0.28 -23.64 -28.72
C ASP A 610 -0.19 -24.90 -27.83
N GLY A 611 -0.83 -24.86 -26.65
CA GLY A 611 -1.56 -26.01 -26.09
C GLY A 611 -0.83 -26.95 -25.11
N ASP A 612 -1.41 -26.98 -23.91
CA ASP A 612 -1.36 -27.99 -22.82
C ASP A 612 -0.23 -27.94 -21.78
N ASP A 613 -0.71 -27.55 -20.58
CA ASP A 613 -0.57 -28.19 -19.27
C ASP A 613 0.45 -27.66 -18.24
N GLU A 614 -0.14 -27.31 -17.09
CA GLU A 614 0.40 -27.25 -15.72
C GLU A 614 1.21 -26.00 -15.31
N ASP A 615 0.50 -24.89 -15.00
CA ASP A 615 0.88 -23.90 -13.96
C ASP A 615 -0.34 -23.03 -13.54
N TRP A 616 -1.49 -23.66 -13.27
CA TRP A 616 -2.72 -22.99 -12.80
C TRP A 616 -3.03 -23.25 -11.31
N GLU A 617 -2.15 -23.88 -10.54
CA GLU A 617 -2.43 -24.26 -9.14
C GLU A 617 -1.96 -23.25 -8.09
N GLU A 618 -1.23 -22.18 -8.47
CA GLU A 618 -0.80 -21.12 -7.54
C GLU A 618 -1.80 -19.95 -7.40
N ASP A 619 -2.72 -19.76 -8.35
CA ASP A 619 -3.62 -18.60 -8.43
C ASP A 619 -4.91 -18.74 -7.57
N ASP A 620 -5.13 -19.92 -6.98
CA ASP A 620 -6.35 -20.25 -6.22
C ASP A 620 -6.39 -19.64 -4.79
N ALA A 621 -5.30 -18.98 -4.39
CA ALA A 621 -5.04 -18.44 -3.06
C ALA A 621 -4.92 -16.90 -3.01
N GLU A 622 -5.02 -16.20 -4.14
CA GLU A 622 -5.03 -14.72 -4.11
C GLU A 622 -6.31 -14.22 -3.44
N GLU A 623 -6.15 -13.52 -2.31
CA GLU A 623 -7.24 -12.81 -1.64
C GLU A 623 -7.72 -11.67 -2.56
N THR A 624 -9.03 -11.61 -2.81
CA THR A 624 -9.59 -10.50 -3.61
C THR A 624 -9.44 -9.19 -2.84
N ALA A 625 -9.25 -8.06 -3.53
CA ALA A 625 -9.18 -6.74 -2.87
C ALA A 625 -10.39 -6.44 -1.96
N LEU A 626 -11.53 -7.06 -2.24
CA LEU A 626 -12.76 -6.95 -1.44
C LEU A 626 -12.70 -7.65 -0.08
N GLU A 627 -11.71 -8.52 0.16
CA GLU A 627 -11.49 -9.16 1.47
C GLU A 627 -11.03 -8.16 2.54
N GLY A 628 -10.46 -7.01 2.13
CA GLY A 628 -10.17 -5.91 3.04
C GLY A 628 -11.43 -5.34 3.74
N TYR A 629 -12.63 -5.57 3.20
CA TYR A 629 -13.89 -5.15 3.81
C TYR A 629 -14.44 -6.21 4.76
N SER A 630 -13.77 -6.36 5.90
CA SER A 630 -14.11 -7.33 6.93
C SER A 630 -15.50 -7.14 7.54
N THR A 631 -16.06 -8.23 8.06
CA THR A 631 -17.36 -8.26 8.75
C THR A 631 -17.22 -8.91 10.12
N ILE A 632 -18.28 -8.86 10.94
CA ILE A 632 -18.30 -9.60 12.21
C ILE A 632 -18.05 -11.10 12.06
N ILE A 633 -18.26 -11.70 10.87
CA ILE A 633 -18.03 -13.13 10.63
C ILE A 633 -16.54 -13.45 10.49
N ASP A 634 -15.72 -12.45 10.14
CA ASP A 634 -14.29 -12.62 9.88
C ASP A 634 -13.45 -12.44 11.15
N ASP A 635 -14.01 -11.80 12.17
CA ASP A 635 -13.39 -11.62 13.49
C ASP A 635 -12.97 -12.96 14.11
N GLU A 636 -11.67 -13.09 14.44
CA GLU A 636 -11.10 -14.29 15.06
C GLU A 636 -11.74 -14.64 16.41
N ASP A 637 -12.22 -13.63 17.14
CA ASP A 637 -12.89 -13.81 18.42
C ASP A 637 -14.39 -14.15 18.27
N ASN A 638 -14.90 -14.26 17.03
CA ASN A 638 -16.27 -14.70 16.77
C ASN A 638 -16.42 -16.22 17.01
N PRO A 639 -17.44 -16.66 17.80
CA PRO A 639 -17.74 -18.08 17.98
C PRO A 639 -18.24 -18.83 16.73
N VAL A 640 -18.42 -18.16 15.58
CA VAL A 640 -18.91 -18.77 14.33
C VAL A 640 -17.77 -19.47 13.59
N ASP A 641 -17.67 -20.79 13.80
CA ASP A 641 -16.77 -21.68 13.05
C ASP A 641 -17.57 -22.54 12.06
N GLU A 642 -17.29 -22.38 10.78
CA GLU A 642 -18.00 -23.00 9.66
C GLU A 642 -17.83 -24.53 9.62
N TYR A 643 -16.68 -25.07 10.07
CA TYR A 643 -16.46 -26.51 10.19
C TYR A 643 -17.33 -27.10 11.29
N GLN A 644 -17.40 -26.43 12.45
CA GLN A 644 -18.21 -26.86 13.59
C GLN A 644 -19.71 -26.77 13.28
N ILE A 645 -20.14 -25.69 12.63
CA ILE A 645 -21.54 -25.48 12.22
C ILE A 645 -21.96 -26.56 11.21
N PHE A 646 -21.17 -26.79 10.16
CA PHE A 646 -21.44 -27.84 9.17
C PHE A 646 -21.59 -29.20 9.85
N LYS A 647 -20.64 -29.57 10.72
CA LYS A 647 -20.69 -30.85 11.43
C LYS A 647 -21.95 -31.01 12.29
N ALA A 648 -22.30 -29.98 13.05
CA ALA A 648 -23.48 -30.01 13.93
C ALA A 648 -24.78 -30.15 13.13
N ILE A 649 -24.92 -29.40 12.03
CA ILE A 649 -26.09 -29.47 11.13
C ILE A 649 -26.16 -30.83 10.44
N PHE A 650 -25.04 -31.33 9.92
CA PHE A 650 -25.01 -32.61 9.22
C PHE A 650 -25.39 -33.78 10.13
N GLN A 651 -24.94 -33.77 11.40
CA GLN A 651 -25.36 -34.73 12.42
C GLN A 651 -26.84 -34.57 12.81
N THR A 652 -27.33 -33.33 12.88
CA THR A 652 -28.74 -33.05 13.15
C THR A 652 -29.63 -33.61 12.05
N ILE A 653 -29.28 -33.39 10.78
CA ILE A 653 -30.00 -33.90 9.61
C ILE A 653 -30.04 -35.44 9.63
N GLN A 654 -28.92 -36.10 9.96
CA GLN A 654 -28.88 -37.57 10.08
C GLN A 654 -29.91 -38.11 11.07
N ASN A 655 -30.14 -37.40 12.17
CA ASN A 655 -31.09 -37.80 13.22
C ASN A 655 -32.54 -37.35 12.92
N ARG A 656 -32.70 -36.15 12.36
CA ARG A 656 -33.99 -35.48 12.15
C ARG A 656 -34.68 -35.92 10.86
N ASN A 657 -33.93 -36.05 9.77
CA ASN A 657 -34.46 -36.34 8.43
C ASN A 657 -33.55 -37.34 7.68
N PRO A 658 -33.65 -38.65 7.99
CA PRO A 658 -32.79 -39.67 7.40
C PRO A 658 -32.99 -39.83 5.88
N VAL A 659 -34.16 -39.47 5.34
CA VAL A 659 -34.43 -39.50 3.90
C VAL A 659 -33.61 -38.41 3.20
N TRP A 660 -33.59 -37.20 3.76
CA TRP A 660 -32.77 -36.12 3.24
C TRP A 660 -31.27 -36.40 3.35
N TYR A 661 -30.84 -36.95 4.50
CA TYR A 661 -29.47 -37.40 4.68
C TYR A 661 -29.05 -38.42 3.61
N GLN A 662 -29.91 -39.39 3.28
CA GLN A 662 -29.64 -40.34 2.20
C GLN A 662 -29.58 -39.65 0.84
N ALA A 663 -30.46 -38.69 0.54
CA ALA A 663 -30.45 -37.96 -0.72
C ALA A 663 -29.15 -37.15 -0.94
N LEU A 664 -28.57 -36.61 0.14
CA LEU A 664 -27.28 -35.91 0.10
C LEU A 664 -26.11 -36.89 -0.07
N THR A 665 -26.14 -38.05 0.59
CA THR A 665 -24.99 -38.97 0.67
C THR A 665 -24.95 -40.07 -0.40
N HIS A 666 -26.06 -40.33 -1.09
CA HIS A 666 -26.18 -41.48 -2.02
C HIS A 666 -25.21 -41.41 -3.19
N GLY A 667 -24.91 -40.21 -3.70
CA GLY A 667 -24.05 -39.99 -4.87
C GLY A 667 -22.54 -39.96 -4.62
N LEU A 668 -22.10 -40.05 -3.35
CA LEU A 668 -20.70 -39.85 -2.99
C LEU A 668 -19.82 -41.07 -3.27
N ASN A 669 -18.66 -40.84 -3.89
CA ASN A 669 -17.60 -41.85 -4.06
C ASN A 669 -16.82 -42.09 -2.75
N GLU A 670 -15.91 -43.07 -2.73
CA GLU A 670 -15.13 -43.41 -1.52
C GLU A 670 -14.20 -42.28 -1.06
N GLU A 671 -13.64 -41.53 -2.01
CA GLU A 671 -12.73 -40.42 -1.76
C GLU A 671 -13.44 -39.22 -1.11
N GLN A 672 -14.59 -38.82 -1.65
CA GLN A 672 -15.44 -37.76 -1.11
C GLN A 672 -15.94 -38.10 0.30
N ARG A 673 -16.27 -39.37 0.56
CA ARG A 673 -16.64 -39.83 1.90
C ARG A 673 -15.48 -39.69 2.89
N LYS A 674 -14.25 -39.97 2.45
CA LYS A 674 -13.05 -39.78 3.26
C LYS A 674 -12.81 -38.29 3.54
N GLN A 675 -12.90 -37.42 2.53
CA GLN A 675 -12.76 -35.97 2.70
C GLN A 675 -13.78 -35.41 3.69
N LEU A 676 -15.06 -35.84 3.64
CA LEU A 676 -16.05 -35.44 4.65
C LEU A 676 -15.70 -35.90 6.07
N GLN A 677 -15.09 -37.08 6.21
CA GLN A 677 -14.62 -37.56 7.51
C GLN A 677 -13.42 -36.73 8.02
N ASP A 678 -12.53 -36.34 7.11
CA ASP A 678 -11.40 -35.47 7.42
C ASP A 678 -11.87 -34.08 7.86
N ILE A 679 -12.85 -33.48 7.16
CA ILE A 679 -13.52 -32.22 7.53
C ILE A 679 -14.13 -32.32 8.94
N ALA A 680 -14.85 -33.40 9.23
CA ALA A 680 -15.45 -33.61 10.55
C ALA A 680 -14.40 -33.80 11.67
N THR A 681 -13.23 -34.33 11.34
CA THR A 681 -12.10 -34.48 12.27
C THR A 681 -11.42 -33.13 12.51
N LEU A 682 -11.22 -32.34 11.45
CA LEU A 682 -10.69 -30.98 11.55
C LEU A 682 -11.61 -30.07 12.38
N ALA A 683 -12.92 -30.21 12.24
CA ALA A 683 -13.90 -29.52 13.10
C ALA A 683 -13.70 -29.81 14.60
N ASP A 684 -13.39 -31.06 14.98
CA ASP A 684 -13.08 -31.41 16.38
C ASP A 684 -11.76 -30.80 16.85
N GLN A 685 -10.76 -30.79 15.97
CA GLN A 685 -9.45 -30.20 16.27
C GLN A 685 -9.56 -28.69 16.49
N ARG A 686 -10.27 -27.97 15.60
CA ARG A 686 -10.53 -26.52 15.73
C ARG A 686 -11.29 -26.20 17.00
N ARG A 687 -12.32 -26.99 17.33
CA ARG A 687 -13.05 -26.85 18.59
C ARG A 687 -12.14 -27.01 19.81
N ALA A 688 -11.32 -28.06 19.85
CA ALA A 688 -10.39 -28.30 20.96
C ALA A 688 -9.32 -27.21 21.08
N ALA A 689 -8.84 -26.68 19.95
CA ALA A 689 -7.90 -25.57 19.91
C ALA A 689 -8.54 -24.28 20.46
N HIS A 690 -9.76 -23.95 20.03
CA HIS A 690 -10.51 -22.79 20.55
C HIS A 690 -10.80 -22.93 22.05
N GLU A 691 -11.26 -24.09 22.52
CA GLU A 691 -11.46 -24.35 23.96
C GLU A 691 -10.14 -24.20 24.74
N SER A 692 -9.01 -24.61 24.16
CA SER A 692 -7.67 -24.44 24.77
C SER A 692 -7.24 -22.97 24.83
N LYS A 693 -7.37 -22.20 23.74
CA LYS A 693 -7.11 -20.75 23.69
C LYS A 693 -7.97 -20.00 24.72
N MET A 694 -9.23 -20.39 24.87
CA MET A 694 -10.12 -19.78 25.87
C MET A 694 -9.68 -20.10 27.30
N ILE A 695 -9.22 -21.31 27.59
CA ILE A 695 -8.66 -21.67 28.91
C ILE A 695 -7.40 -20.84 29.22
N GLU A 696 -6.56 -20.59 28.21
CA GLU A 696 -5.37 -19.75 28.32
C GLU A 696 -5.72 -18.29 28.60
N LYS A 697 -6.65 -17.68 27.82
CA LYS A 697 -7.18 -16.32 28.05
C LYS A 697 -7.77 -16.14 29.46
N HIS A 698 -8.29 -17.22 30.07
CA HIS A 698 -8.85 -17.21 31.43
C HIS A 698 -7.83 -17.54 32.55
N GLY A 699 -6.53 -17.56 32.24
CA GLY A 699 -5.44 -17.74 33.23
C GLY A 699 -5.03 -19.19 33.49
N GLY A 700 -5.29 -20.10 32.55
CA GLY A 700 -4.86 -21.50 32.57
C GLY A 700 -5.68 -22.41 33.50
N TYR A 701 -5.34 -23.71 33.52
CA TYR A 701 -5.99 -24.68 34.40
C TYR A 701 -5.76 -24.33 35.89
N LYS A 702 -6.81 -23.92 36.61
CA LYS A 702 -6.80 -23.88 38.07
C LYS A 702 -6.76 -25.30 38.62
N PHE A 703 -5.56 -25.83 38.84
CA PHE A 703 -5.39 -27.03 39.66
C PHE A 703 -5.84 -26.69 41.09
N SER A 704 -6.97 -27.24 41.52
CA SER A 704 -7.34 -27.27 42.93
C SER A 704 -6.20 -27.95 43.70
N ALA A 705 -5.61 -27.21 44.65
CA ALA A 705 -4.40 -27.57 45.38
C ALA A 705 -4.33 -29.08 45.72
N PRO A 706 -3.22 -29.76 45.43
CA PRO A 706 -3.06 -31.13 45.87
C PRO A 706 -3.02 -31.13 47.39
N VAL A 707 -3.95 -31.88 48.02
CA VAL A 707 -3.84 -32.25 49.43
C VAL A 707 -2.57 -33.07 49.56
N VAL A 708 -1.47 -32.44 49.96
CA VAL A 708 -0.21 -33.12 50.26
C VAL A 708 -0.46 -33.98 51.50
N PRO A 709 -0.41 -35.33 51.42
CA PRO A 709 -0.58 -36.18 52.58
C PRO A 709 0.63 -35.96 53.52
N SER A 710 0.36 -35.66 54.78
CA SER A 710 1.36 -35.32 55.82
C SER A 710 2.21 -36.51 56.31
N SER A 711 2.52 -37.48 55.45
CA SER A 711 3.34 -38.62 55.79
C SER A 711 4.04 -39.23 54.57
N PHE A 712 4.94 -38.47 53.95
CA PHE A 712 5.94 -39.04 53.05
C PHE A 712 7.34 -38.59 53.51
N ASN A 713 8.07 -39.54 54.10
CA ASN A 713 9.36 -39.33 54.77
C ASN A 713 10.50 -39.70 53.81
N PHE A 714 11.21 -38.71 53.26
CA PHE A 714 12.44 -38.89 52.47
C PHE A 714 13.64 -39.05 53.42
N GLY A 715 13.77 -40.21 54.05
CA GLY A 715 14.91 -40.47 54.93
C GLY A 715 15.00 -41.92 55.38
N GLY A 716 15.75 -42.74 54.63
CA GLY A 716 16.15 -44.10 55.02
C GLY A 716 17.33 -44.59 54.16
N PRO A 717 18.33 -45.25 54.76
CA PRO A 717 19.74 -45.16 54.36
C PRO A 717 20.13 -46.07 53.18
N ALA A 718 21.12 -45.63 52.40
CA ALA A 718 21.78 -46.40 51.36
C ALA A 718 22.57 -47.59 51.93
N PRO A 719 22.43 -48.81 51.39
CA PRO A 719 23.38 -49.90 51.61
C PRO A 719 24.48 -49.87 50.53
N GLY A 720 25.75 -49.82 50.96
CA GLY A 720 26.94 -50.06 50.12
C GLY A 720 26.95 -51.47 49.51
N MET A 721 27.89 -51.88 48.67
CA MET A 721 29.31 -51.54 48.55
C MET A 721 29.80 -51.96 47.16
N ASN A 722 30.70 -51.19 46.54
CA ASN A 722 32.13 -51.52 46.44
C ASN A 722 32.89 -50.38 45.75
#